data_AF-A0A834GQI2-F1
#
_entry.id   AF-A0A834GQI2-F1
#
_cell.length_a   1.000
_cell.length_b   1.000
_cell.length_c   1.000
_cell.angle_alpha   90.00
_cell.angle_beta   90.00
_cell.angle_gamma   90.00
#
_symmetry.space_group_name_H-M   'P 1'
#
loop_
_entity.id
_entity.type
_entity.pdbx_description
1 polymer ?
#
loop_
_entity_poly.entity_id
_entity_poly.type
_entity_poly.pdbx_seq_one_letter_code
_entity_poly.pdbx_strand_id
1 'polypeptide(L)'
;MVVAEIFLGAFVKALVSVLTSQELLSFARREKIDALLTKWSTMLDQIDAVLADAEEKQTRTDQRGIQQWLEDLEDLAYDLDDMLDEFSTEALRQQVLKKESRGSTSKVRALIPTCCTRFDPSTLVSDFRMRSKMDEMTKRLKDLLDRRTGLHLQIVDAGHYEGLIQKPTGHKQMEDLGCEYFRELLSRSFFQPSSSGEFSLFVMHDLINNLAQFVAGRTCLRLEENPENNEDDKNITKARHSSYMRGYLHGIKRFEAFQKAKNVRSFLPFRLGDRGTNYYQTSFLTSDVPLHLLPGLKRLRVLSLRRYGICELPGSIGDLKLVRFLDLSFALIATLPESISTLYNLQTLILSYCKNLNKLPTTTSNLINLRHLDVTGADSLQEMPPKIGELTCLQTLSNFIVNQDEGSTINELKNLIHLKGTLCISGLENVADVFDASRAILKDKQGLDVLLIKWSNASDNSRNGSVELNLLDMLRPHINVKELTIIGYHGLTFPTWLGNSLFCNMVSLKFQNCENCISLPPLGQLPSLENLHIQGMKAVENIGLEFYGLGCSNPFPTLQILTLEDMPEWQDWSHFGVEERAQAFIRLSELSIKRCPKLLGKLPENLTHVRKLEIEECPLLVFAWAPSPTELNQVRNTLQFVALISLSLTHVSIPDSGNPKVGNEAMLENARYSYLSSLISFTVKNIQGLRCLPGWFLQGLTGLQQLFIRGCQELTSLWKNEVRRRHRLPALRRLEIKECPQLISFCEEDENEENEEGLQQHEELHYLMMLEHLKITSCEKLKNLPLWLHNLKYLQDLIIIYCPCLIFFPKEGLPSTLTTLDILNCGALRSLPELTMLNSLETLKVRGCPSLTYLSCSKTGLPPTLKSLWLHNCGNLESILAEDGMKINCPSLELVWITSCESLKSLPDLMQNNYNGGCLRNLSQLWIKDCDNLESIPEGWFTAINLKELEIYGCKKLKGPPYLVYNNLTSLQQLSVDNCASATGLVSCILNNAQFTNLTALGIFNVDMGNKPRSEWGFHRLSSLRALKLERYGGASFPPEEKDGMMQWLPPFLTTLRIYEFPNLEKLHCKDFQNLPCLRGLEIWKCPKLTTITGLGQLPSLSKLSIGDCPNVESFSAEDQAFRLPPSLLHLWILHCPLLSERCSKKKKGQYWPLISHIPQVHIDGRLQDTMPQPFN
;
A
#
# COMPACT_ATOMS: atom_id res chain seq x y z
N MET A 1 36.67 13.10 -12.71
CA MET A 1 35.55 12.34 -12.15
C MET A 1 34.98 13.24 -11.07
N VAL A 2 34.51 14.42 -11.48
CA VAL A 2 34.60 15.68 -10.70
C VAL A 2 33.62 15.77 -9.53
N VAL A 3 32.65 14.85 -9.44
CA VAL A 3 31.53 14.98 -8.49
C VAL A 3 31.87 14.48 -7.09
N ALA A 4 32.67 13.42 -6.94
CA ALA A 4 33.15 12.98 -5.62
C ALA A 4 34.18 13.97 -5.03
N GLU A 5 34.92 14.64 -5.92
CA GLU A 5 36.03 15.58 -5.65
C GLU A 5 35.56 16.90 -5.01
N ILE A 6 34.24 17.21 -4.94
CA ILE A 6 33.73 18.49 -4.39
C ILE A 6 33.25 18.37 -2.93
N PHE A 7 32.91 17.16 -2.46
CA PHE A 7 32.21 16.99 -1.18
C PHE A 7 33.11 17.09 0.05
N LEU A 8 34.35 16.57 -0.01
CA LEU A 8 35.24 16.56 1.16
C LEU A 8 35.73 17.98 1.51
N GLY A 9 36.08 18.79 0.50
CA GLY A 9 36.45 20.19 0.72
C GLY A 9 35.30 21.03 1.26
N ALA A 10 34.08 20.84 0.74
CA ALA A 10 32.90 21.48 1.32
C ALA A 10 32.67 21.07 2.79
N PHE A 11 32.92 19.81 3.12
CA PHE A 11 32.76 19.29 4.48
C PHE A 11 33.82 19.85 5.46
N VAL A 12 35.09 19.92 5.06
CA VAL A 12 36.17 20.53 5.86
C VAL A 12 35.88 22.02 6.10
N LYS A 13 35.44 22.75 5.08
CA LYS A 13 35.00 24.15 5.22
C LYS A 13 33.82 24.30 6.16
N ALA A 14 32.85 23.38 6.10
CA ALA A 14 31.73 23.36 7.04
C ALA A 14 32.21 23.19 8.50
N LEU A 15 33.17 22.29 8.75
CA LEU A 15 33.78 22.10 10.07
C LEU A 15 34.49 23.34 10.60
N VAL A 16 35.33 23.99 9.77
CA VAL A 16 35.97 25.27 10.11
C VAL A 16 34.91 26.31 10.48
N SER A 17 33.80 26.33 9.74
CA SER A 17 32.70 27.27 10.00
C SER A 17 31.96 27.00 11.31
N VAL A 18 31.85 25.74 11.73
CA VAL A 18 31.28 25.36 13.04
C VAL A 18 32.24 25.73 14.17
N LEU A 19 33.55 25.47 13.99
CA LEU A 19 34.59 25.81 14.97
C LEU A 19 34.71 27.31 15.23
N THR A 20 34.41 28.13 14.22
CA THR A 20 34.43 29.59 14.29
C THR A 20 33.06 30.18 14.68
N SER A 21 32.05 29.36 14.96
CA SER A 21 30.71 29.82 15.32
C SER A 21 30.69 30.49 16.70
N GLN A 22 29.98 31.62 16.81
CA GLN A 22 29.92 32.41 18.03
C GLN A 22 29.29 31.65 19.21
N GLU A 23 28.31 30.80 18.93
CA GLU A 23 27.62 29.96 19.91
C GLU A 23 28.58 28.95 20.55
N LEU A 24 29.32 28.20 19.73
CA LEU A 24 30.31 27.24 20.21
C LEU A 24 31.49 27.95 20.89
N LEU A 25 31.96 29.09 20.37
CA LEU A 25 33.05 29.86 20.99
C LEU A 25 32.67 30.40 22.36
N SER A 26 31.41 30.83 22.56
CA SER A 26 30.92 31.29 23.87
C SER A 26 30.93 30.16 24.91
N PHE A 27 30.56 28.96 24.48
CA PHE A 27 30.61 27.75 25.28
C PHE A 27 32.08 27.35 25.57
N ALA A 28 32.93 27.35 24.55
CA ALA A 28 34.33 26.97 24.63
C ALA A 28 35.14 27.86 25.58
N ARG A 29 34.88 29.18 25.61
CA ARG A 29 35.52 30.10 26.58
C ARG A 29 35.13 29.78 28.01
N ARG A 30 33.87 29.43 28.25
CA ARG A 30 33.38 29.05 29.58
C ARG A 30 34.07 27.78 30.08
N GLU A 31 34.24 26.81 29.20
CA GLU A 31 34.93 25.56 29.49
C GLU A 31 36.47 25.65 29.26
N LYS A 32 37.05 26.82 28.95
CA LYS A 32 38.50 27.02 28.73
C LYS A 32 39.13 26.09 27.67
N ILE A 33 38.40 25.78 26.60
CA ILE A 33 38.86 24.96 25.45
C ILE A 33 38.96 25.74 24.14
N ASP A 34 38.69 27.05 24.17
CA ASP A 34 38.69 27.96 23.02
C ASP A 34 40.04 28.03 22.29
N ALA A 35 41.17 28.03 23.02
CA ALA A 35 42.49 28.00 22.42
C ALA A 35 42.74 26.73 21.58
N LEU A 36 42.18 25.60 22.00
CA LEU A 36 42.31 24.33 21.30
C LEU A 36 41.39 24.24 20.06
N LEU A 37 40.16 24.74 20.15
CA LEU A 37 39.27 24.84 18.97
C LEU A 37 39.85 25.77 17.90
N THR A 38 40.45 26.90 18.31
CA THR A 38 41.13 27.83 17.40
C THR A 38 42.32 27.15 16.71
N LYS A 39 43.07 26.32 17.47
CA LYS A 39 44.17 25.53 16.93
C LYS A 39 43.68 24.48 15.90
N TRP A 40 42.55 23.80 16.16
CA TRP A 40 41.96 22.88 15.20
C TRP A 40 41.49 23.58 13.93
N SER A 41 40.85 24.75 14.04
CA SER A 41 40.48 25.58 12.89
C SER A 41 41.70 25.86 12.03
N THR A 42 42.79 26.33 12.64
CA THR A 42 44.04 26.66 11.93
C THR A 42 44.64 25.43 11.22
N MET A 43 44.59 24.25 11.85
CA MET A 43 45.08 23.01 11.24
C MET A 43 44.21 22.55 10.07
N LEU A 44 42.88 22.68 10.18
CA LEU A 44 41.94 22.36 9.09
C LEU A 44 42.09 23.33 7.92
N ASP A 45 42.31 24.63 8.16
CA ASP A 45 42.58 25.61 7.10
C ASP A 45 43.84 25.24 6.30
N GLN A 46 44.88 24.74 6.98
CA GLN A 46 46.10 24.27 6.33
C GLN A 46 45.92 22.97 5.52
N ILE A 47 44.95 22.13 5.91
CA ILE A 47 44.56 20.93 5.16
C ILE A 47 43.72 21.32 3.94
N ASP A 48 42.74 22.21 4.09
CA ASP A 48 41.90 22.72 3.00
C ASP A 48 42.74 23.34 1.87
N ALA A 49 43.80 24.08 2.24
CA ALA A 49 44.72 24.72 1.29
C ALA A 49 45.47 23.75 0.35
N VAL A 50 45.56 22.46 0.68
CA VAL A 50 46.22 21.44 -0.15
C VAL A 50 45.26 20.35 -0.65
N LEU A 51 43.98 20.44 -0.27
CA LEU A 51 42.99 19.41 -0.57
C LEU A 51 42.72 19.31 -2.08
N ALA A 52 42.61 20.46 -2.75
CA ALA A 52 42.37 20.52 -4.20
C ALA A 52 43.50 19.84 -5.00
N ASP A 53 44.75 20.04 -4.57
CA ASP A 53 45.92 19.37 -5.18
C ASP A 53 45.91 17.86 -4.92
N ALA A 54 45.51 17.43 -3.72
CA ALA A 54 45.39 16.02 -3.37
C ALA A 54 44.29 15.31 -4.19
N GLU A 55 43.11 15.94 -4.33
CA GLU A 55 41.99 15.44 -5.12
C GLU A 55 42.34 15.38 -6.62
N GLU A 56 43.02 16.40 -7.17
CA GLU A 56 43.47 16.40 -8.56
C GLU A 56 44.52 15.29 -8.83
N LYS A 57 45.51 15.13 -7.94
CA LYS A 57 46.56 14.11 -8.06
C LYS A 57 46.03 12.68 -7.94
N GLN A 58 44.93 12.47 -7.20
CA GLN A 58 44.25 11.17 -7.11
C GLN A 58 43.74 10.70 -8.49
N THR A 59 43.32 11.60 -9.36
CA THR A 59 42.79 11.25 -10.70
C THR A 59 43.87 10.96 -11.74
N ARG A 60 45.08 11.49 -11.53
CA ARG A 60 46.19 11.45 -12.51
C ARG A 60 47.21 10.35 -12.24
N THR A 61 47.26 9.80 -11.03
CA THR A 61 48.38 8.97 -10.59
C THR A 61 47.90 7.83 -9.70
N ASP A 62 48.42 6.62 -9.93
CA ASP A 62 48.17 5.38 -9.14
C ASP A 62 48.83 5.42 -7.73
N GLN A 63 48.85 6.60 -7.10
CA GLN A 63 49.49 6.82 -5.81
C GLN A 63 48.55 6.44 -4.67
N ARG A 64 48.62 5.16 -4.28
CA ARG A 64 47.93 4.58 -3.11
C ARG A 64 48.07 5.40 -1.82
N GLY A 65 49.16 6.19 -1.67
CA GLY A 65 49.39 7.07 -0.52
C GLY A 65 48.47 8.31 -0.44
N ILE A 66 48.11 8.92 -1.57
CA ILE A 66 47.19 10.06 -1.62
C ILE A 66 45.76 9.61 -1.32
N GLN A 67 45.35 8.48 -1.90
CA GLN A 67 44.07 7.86 -1.61
C GLN A 67 43.91 7.58 -0.11
N GLN A 68 44.92 6.98 0.53
CA GLN A 68 44.90 6.73 1.97
C GLN A 68 44.80 8.03 2.78
N TRP A 69 45.49 9.10 2.37
CA TRP A 69 45.44 10.40 3.05
C TRP A 69 44.05 11.03 2.98
N LEU A 70 43.38 10.99 1.82
CA LEU A 70 42.01 11.48 1.65
C LEU A 70 41.00 10.66 2.47
N GLU A 71 41.15 9.33 2.50
CA GLU A 71 40.31 8.45 3.33
C GLU A 71 40.49 8.73 4.83
N ASP A 72 41.73 8.91 5.29
CA ASP A 72 42.02 9.21 6.71
C ASP A 72 41.48 10.60 7.12
N LEU A 73 41.50 11.56 6.19
CA LEU A 73 40.93 12.89 6.39
C LEU A 73 39.40 12.87 6.44
N GLU A 74 38.75 12.14 5.53
CA GLU A 74 37.30 11.94 5.56
C GLU A 74 36.87 11.33 6.91
N ASP A 75 37.51 10.24 7.33
CA ASP A 75 37.23 9.60 8.61
C ASP A 75 37.46 10.54 9.82
N LEU A 76 38.51 11.37 9.78
CA LEU A 76 38.77 12.38 10.81
C LEU A 76 37.73 13.51 10.81
N ALA A 77 37.29 13.96 9.65
CA ALA A 77 36.26 14.99 9.52
C ALA A 77 34.93 14.52 10.12
N TYR A 78 34.55 13.26 9.89
CA TYR A 78 33.39 12.64 10.53
C TYR A 78 33.53 12.60 12.06
N ASP A 79 34.69 12.20 12.59
CA ASP A 79 34.93 12.13 14.04
C ASP A 79 34.93 13.52 14.71
N LEU A 80 35.51 14.53 14.05
CA LEU A 80 35.48 15.92 14.50
C LEU A 80 34.05 16.46 14.53
N ASP A 81 33.27 16.23 13.47
CA ASP A 81 31.87 16.63 13.37
C ASP A 81 31.02 16.02 14.51
N ASP A 82 31.19 14.72 14.80
CA ASP A 82 30.47 14.04 15.89
C ASP A 82 30.81 14.62 17.27
N MET A 83 32.07 15.02 17.49
CA MET A 83 32.50 15.62 18.75
C MET A 83 32.03 17.07 18.92
N LEU A 84 32.02 17.86 17.83
CA LEU A 84 31.48 19.21 17.84
C LEU A 84 29.96 19.19 18.11
N ASP A 85 29.26 18.20 17.60
CA ASP A 85 27.86 17.93 17.90
C ASP A 85 27.65 17.57 19.39
N GLU A 86 28.53 16.76 19.99
CA GLU A 86 28.50 16.41 21.42
C GLU A 86 28.65 17.69 22.29
N PHE A 87 29.56 18.60 21.92
CA PHE A 87 29.69 19.91 22.59
C PHE A 87 28.46 20.79 22.44
N SER A 88 27.89 20.85 21.23
CA SER A 88 26.68 21.63 20.95
C SER A 88 25.50 21.11 21.77
N THR A 89 25.36 19.79 21.89
CA THR A 89 24.34 19.15 22.72
C THR A 89 24.43 19.57 24.19
N GLU A 90 25.64 19.53 24.77
CA GLU A 90 25.82 19.89 26.18
C GLU A 90 25.64 21.41 26.40
N ALA A 91 26.02 22.24 25.43
CA ALA A 91 25.71 23.67 25.47
C ALA A 91 24.19 23.92 25.55
N LEU A 92 23.39 23.22 24.73
CA LEU A 92 21.92 23.29 24.74
C LEU A 92 21.33 22.79 26.05
N ARG A 93 21.81 21.65 26.58
CA ARG A 93 21.38 21.12 27.89
C ARG A 93 21.55 22.15 29.00
N GLN A 94 22.71 22.79 29.07
CA GLN A 94 23.00 23.82 30.07
C GLN A 94 22.11 25.07 29.90
N GLN A 95 21.71 25.39 28.68
CA GLN A 95 20.78 26.48 28.40
C GLN A 95 19.38 26.18 28.93
N VAL A 96 18.88 24.96 28.73
CA VAL A 96 17.58 24.49 29.24
C VAL A 96 17.56 24.49 30.77
N LEU A 97 18.58 23.90 31.42
CA LEU A 97 18.68 23.85 32.89
C LEU A 97 18.73 25.24 33.54
N LYS A 98 19.40 26.21 32.90
CA LYS A 98 19.43 27.60 33.38
C LYS A 98 18.05 28.27 33.33
N LYS A 99 17.23 27.99 32.31
CA LYS A 99 15.87 28.54 32.20
C LYS A 99 14.98 28.02 33.33
N GLU A 100 15.07 26.73 33.68
CA GLU A 100 14.30 26.14 34.77
C GLU A 100 14.67 26.73 36.15
N SER A 101 15.97 27.00 36.38
CA SER A 101 16.47 27.55 37.65
C SER A 101 15.98 28.97 37.98
N ARG A 102 15.60 29.76 36.96
CA ARG A 102 15.17 31.16 37.12
C ARG A 102 13.66 31.34 37.36
N GLY A 103 12.85 30.27 37.21
CA GLY A 103 11.38 30.36 37.28
C GLY A 103 10.67 29.41 38.26
N SER A 104 11.38 28.53 38.99
CA SER A 104 10.72 27.48 39.77
C SER A 104 10.38 27.90 41.21
N THR A 105 9.08 27.89 41.55
CA THR A 105 8.62 27.67 42.92
C THR A 105 8.88 26.21 43.32
N SER A 106 8.96 25.91 44.63
CA SER A 106 9.44 24.62 45.17
C SER A 106 8.66 23.37 44.73
N LYS A 107 7.47 23.52 44.12
CA LYS A 107 6.66 22.40 43.61
C LYS A 107 7.11 21.87 42.23
N VAL A 108 7.75 22.70 41.39
CA VAL A 108 8.18 22.28 40.03
C VAL A 108 9.48 21.46 40.06
N ARG A 109 10.30 21.57 41.12
CA ARG A 109 11.49 20.71 41.32
C ARG A 109 11.19 19.21 41.39
N ALA A 110 9.95 18.82 41.72
CA ALA A 110 9.53 17.41 41.77
C ALA A 110 9.24 16.82 40.37
N LEU A 111 9.16 17.64 39.31
CA LEU A 111 8.86 17.21 37.94
C LEU A 111 10.12 16.98 37.09
N ILE A 112 11.33 17.17 37.64
CA ILE A 112 12.58 16.87 36.92
C ILE A 112 12.71 15.34 36.83
N PRO A 113 12.64 14.72 35.65
CA PRO A 113 12.76 13.28 35.52
C PRO A 113 14.11 12.78 36.05
N THR A 114 14.15 11.61 36.68
CA THR A 114 15.39 11.01 37.22
C THR A 114 16.47 10.75 36.15
N CYS A 115 16.11 10.76 34.86
CA CYS A 115 17.08 10.73 33.75
C CYS A 115 17.85 12.06 33.57
N CYS A 116 17.29 13.19 34.01
CA CYS A 116 17.92 14.51 33.93
C CYS A 116 18.87 14.80 35.11
N THR A 117 18.71 14.10 36.24
CA THR A 117 19.53 14.23 37.46
C THR A 117 20.67 13.22 37.56
N ARG A 118 20.78 12.27 36.63
CA ARG A 118 21.76 11.17 36.68
C ARG A 118 23.21 11.56 36.33
N PHE A 119 23.48 12.84 36.11
CA PHE A 119 24.82 13.34 35.82
C PHE A 119 25.12 14.56 36.66
N ASP A 120 26.16 14.43 37.49
CA ASP A 120 26.75 15.46 38.32
C ASP A 120 27.06 16.71 37.46
N PRO A 121 26.65 17.94 37.86
CA PRO A 121 26.92 19.18 37.13
C PRO A 121 28.38 19.62 37.23
N SER A 122 29.32 18.71 36.97
CA SER A 122 30.74 18.99 36.89
C SER A 122 31.14 19.31 35.44
N THR A 123 32.05 20.26 35.31
CA THR A 123 32.62 20.81 34.07
C THR A 123 32.90 19.77 32.98
N LEU A 124 32.65 20.10 31.72
CA LEU A 124 32.89 19.20 30.58
C LEU A 124 34.39 18.82 30.48
N VAL A 125 35.24 19.69 31.02
CA VAL A 125 36.70 19.56 31.13
C VAL A 125 37.15 18.49 32.14
N SER A 126 36.32 18.14 33.13
CA SER A 126 36.64 17.14 34.16
C SER A 126 36.32 15.71 33.74
N ASP A 127 35.60 15.49 32.63
CA ASP A 127 35.41 14.15 32.07
C ASP A 127 36.69 13.70 31.35
N PHE A 128 37.48 12.87 32.02
CA PHE A 128 38.74 12.30 31.52
C PHE A 128 38.58 11.70 30.10
N ARG A 129 37.40 11.17 29.77
CA ARG A 129 37.10 10.59 28.45
C ARG A 129 37.09 11.64 27.34
N MET A 130 36.54 12.83 27.57
CA MET A 130 36.47 13.89 26.56
C MET A 130 37.85 14.48 26.30
N ARG A 131 38.65 14.70 27.36
CA ARG A 131 40.04 15.17 27.22
C ARG A 131 40.89 14.21 26.39
N SER A 132 40.79 12.91 26.65
CA SER A 132 41.49 11.90 25.86
C SER A 132 41.07 11.87 24.39
N LYS A 133 39.77 12.02 24.08
CA LYS A 133 39.28 12.15 22.69
C LYS A 133 39.85 13.40 22.01
N MET A 134 39.87 14.55 22.70
CA MET A 134 40.41 15.80 22.16
C MET A 134 41.91 15.71 21.84
N ASP A 135 42.68 15.07 22.72
CA ASP A 135 44.12 14.87 22.51
C ASP A 135 44.38 13.97 21.29
N GLU A 136 43.58 12.90 21.14
CA GLU A 136 43.67 12.01 19.97
C GLU A 136 43.31 12.71 18.65
N MET A 137 42.25 13.52 18.63
CA MET A 137 41.89 14.34 17.45
C MET A 137 43.00 15.32 17.08
N THR A 138 43.61 15.97 18.09
CA THR A 138 44.75 16.87 17.89
C THR A 138 45.95 16.14 17.30
N LYS A 139 46.20 14.91 17.74
CA LYS A 139 47.29 14.07 17.22
C LYS A 139 47.04 13.66 15.76
N ARG A 140 45.83 13.20 15.43
CA ARG A 140 45.46 12.81 14.05
C ARG A 140 45.50 13.98 13.07
N LEU A 141 45.06 15.18 13.48
CA LEU A 141 45.18 16.39 12.67
C LEU A 141 46.65 16.72 12.34
N LYS A 142 47.55 16.59 13.32
CA LYS A 142 48.99 16.80 13.11
C LYS A 142 49.62 15.75 12.19
N ASP A 143 49.30 14.47 12.39
CA ASP A 143 49.82 13.39 11.56
C ASP A 143 49.47 13.59 10.06
N LEU A 144 48.24 14.02 9.76
CA LEU A 144 47.84 14.35 8.39
C LEU A 144 48.62 15.53 7.81
N LEU A 145 48.88 16.56 8.61
CA LEU A 145 49.69 17.72 8.22
C LEU A 145 51.16 17.34 7.98
N ASP A 146 51.71 16.43 8.77
CA ASP A 146 53.09 15.95 8.62
C ASP A 146 53.24 15.05 7.37
N ARG A 147 52.26 14.16 7.11
CA ARG A 147 52.27 13.30 5.91
C ARG A 147 52.16 14.07 4.59
N ARG A 148 51.54 15.24 4.61
CA ARG A 148 51.41 16.15 3.46
C ARG A 148 52.76 16.44 2.80
N THR A 149 53.81 16.69 3.60
CA THR A 149 55.14 17.02 3.05
C THR A 149 55.80 15.83 2.37
N GLY A 150 55.57 14.60 2.87
CA GLY A 150 56.06 13.36 2.24
C GLY A 150 55.31 13.03 0.94
N LEU A 151 54.06 13.45 0.81
CA LEU A 151 53.22 13.26 -0.39
C LEU A 151 53.40 14.37 -1.45
N HIS A 152 54.28 15.35 -1.20
CA HIS A 152 54.56 16.47 -2.12
C HIS A 152 53.28 17.23 -2.54
N LEU A 153 52.34 17.40 -1.61
CA LEU A 153 51.12 18.19 -1.83
C LEU A 153 51.45 19.69 -1.77
N GLN A 154 50.99 20.43 -2.76
CA GLN A 154 51.24 21.86 -2.93
C GLN A 154 49.98 22.68 -2.65
N ILE A 155 50.19 23.92 -2.22
CA ILE A 155 49.10 24.88 -2.12
C ILE A 155 48.76 25.30 -3.54
N VAL A 156 47.54 25.00 -3.96
CA VAL A 156 47.02 25.45 -5.24
C VAL A 156 46.01 26.54 -4.94
N ASP A 157 46.11 27.68 -5.65
CA ASP A 157 45.06 28.68 -5.64
C ASP A 157 43.82 28.04 -6.25
N ALA A 158 42.94 27.53 -5.39
CA ALA A 158 41.71 26.90 -5.82
C ALA A 158 40.88 27.96 -6.55
N GLY A 159 40.89 27.91 -7.89
CA GLY A 159 39.86 28.56 -8.70
C GLY A 159 38.50 28.20 -8.09
N HIS A 160 37.64 29.21 -7.88
CA HIS A 160 36.36 29.09 -7.17
C HIS A 160 35.54 27.90 -7.66
N TYR A 161 35.73 26.71 -7.06
CA TYR A 161 34.76 25.64 -7.11
C TYR A 161 33.65 26.07 -6.14
N GLU A 162 32.67 26.79 -6.65
CA GLU A 162 31.42 27.06 -5.94
C GLU A 162 30.74 25.71 -5.66
N GLY A 163 31.00 25.15 -4.47
CA GLY A 163 30.36 23.94 -4.03
C GLY A 163 28.83 24.10 -3.99
N LEU A 164 28.12 23.01 -4.23
CA LEU A 164 26.64 22.94 -4.20
C LEU A 164 26.03 23.35 -2.85
N ILE A 165 26.81 23.48 -1.78
CA ILE A 165 26.32 23.84 -0.44
C ILE A 165 26.89 25.20 -0.05
N GLN A 166 26.26 26.27 -0.53
CA GLN A 166 26.50 27.61 -0.03
C GLN A 166 25.74 27.83 1.29
N LYS A 167 26.32 28.61 2.22
CA LYS A 167 25.59 29.08 3.39
C LYS A 167 24.37 29.91 2.95
N PRO A 168 23.26 29.92 3.69
CA PRO A 168 22.18 30.86 3.42
C PRO A 168 22.73 32.29 3.48
N THR A 169 22.77 32.96 2.33
CA THR A 169 23.07 34.38 2.22
C THR A 169 21.77 35.16 2.45
N GLY A 170 21.68 35.93 3.54
CA GLY A 170 20.50 36.74 3.89
C GLY A 170 19.50 36.02 4.82
N HIS A 171 18.22 36.41 4.77
CA HIS A 171 17.14 35.94 5.67
C HIS A 171 16.52 34.57 5.28
N LYS A 172 17.11 33.82 4.35
CA LYS A 172 16.54 32.53 3.87
C LYS A 172 16.70 31.41 4.91
N GLN A 173 15.65 30.61 5.13
CA GLN A 173 15.70 29.45 6.04
C GLN A 173 16.35 28.23 5.37
N MET A 174 16.81 27.26 6.18
CA MET A 174 17.51 26.07 5.67
C MET A 174 16.58 25.16 4.84
N GLU A 175 15.29 25.11 5.17
CA GLU A 175 14.28 24.33 4.48
C GLU A 175 14.00 24.90 3.08
N ASP A 176 13.98 26.23 2.94
CA ASP A 176 13.81 26.93 1.66
C ASP A 176 15.03 26.66 0.75
N LEU A 177 16.24 26.73 1.31
CA LEU A 177 17.48 26.40 0.61
C LEU A 177 17.54 24.92 0.20
N GLY A 178 17.11 24.01 1.08
CA GLY A 178 16.99 22.59 0.77
C GLY A 178 16.01 22.32 -0.38
N CYS A 179 14.90 23.05 -0.43
CA CYS A 179 13.95 22.99 -1.55
C CYS A 179 14.57 23.54 -2.85
N GLU A 180 15.35 24.62 -2.79
CA GLU A 180 16.08 25.16 -3.95
C GLU A 180 17.07 24.12 -4.50
N TYR A 181 17.88 23.49 -3.63
CA TYR A 181 18.78 22.41 -4.04
C TYR A 181 18.02 21.22 -4.64
N PHE A 182 16.90 20.81 -4.04
CA PHE A 182 16.10 19.71 -4.59
C PHE A 182 15.53 20.06 -5.97
N ARG A 183 15.01 21.28 -6.16
CA ARG A 183 14.53 21.76 -7.47
C ARG A 183 15.66 21.85 -8.49
N GLU A 184 16.86 22.22 -8.07
CA GLU A 184 18.03 22.22 -8.93
C GLU A 184 18.38 20.80 -9.39
N LEU A 185 18.42 19.83 -8.46
CA LEU A 185 18.64 18.41 -8.78
C LEU A 185 17.56 17.86 -9.73
N LEU A 186 16.30 18.27 -9.56
CA LEU A 186 15.21 17.96 -10.49
C LEU A 186 15.42 18.59 -11.88
N SER A 187 15.78 19.88 -11.93
CA SER A 187 15.99 20.61 -13.19
C SER A 187 17.15 20.02 -14.00
N ARG A 188 18.16 19.48 -13.30
CA ARG A 188 19.32 18.79 -13.89
C ARG A 188 19.02 17.31 -14.20
N SER A 189 17.77 16.86 -14.08
CA SER A 189 17.32 15.48 -14.32
C SER A 189 18.02 14.42 -13.47
N PHE A 190 18.59 14.82 -12.32
CA PHE A 190 19.17 13.89 -11.35
C PHE A 190 18.08 13.01 -10.73
N PHE A 191 16.91 13.62 -10.52
CA PHE A 191 15.66 12.97 -10.13
C PHE A 191 14.60 13.20 -11.20
N GLN A 192 13.71 12.24 -11.41
CA GLN A 192 12.60 12.30 -12.36
C GLN A 192 11.29 11.92 -11.67
N PRO A 193 10.15 12.56 -11.98
CA PRO A 193 8.86 12.14 -11.45
C PRO A 193 8.54 10.69 -11.87
N SER A 194 8.10 9.86 -10.93
CA SER A 194 7.66 8.50 -11.21
C SER A 194 6.37 8.50 -12.04
N SER A 195 6.27 7.60 -13.02
CA SER A 195 5.07 7.41 -13.85
C SER A 195 3.95 6.63 -13.16
N SER A 196 4.20 6.06 -11.98
CA SER A 196 3.19 5.41 -11.14
C SER A 196 2.41 6.49 -10.40
N GLY A 197 1.17 6.80 -10.82
CA GLY A 197 0.31 7.87 -10.28
C GLY A 197 -0.09 7.79 -8.80
N GLU A 198 0.67 7.10 -7.95
CA GLU A 198 0.51 7.03 -6.51
C GLU A 198 1.71 7.71 -5.84
N PHE A 199 1.45 8.88 -5.25
CA PHE A 199 2.41 9.77 -4.58
C PHE A 199 3.43 10.44 -5.52
N SER A 200 3.85 11.66 -5.17
CA SER A 200 4.92 12.42 -5.85
C SER A 200 6.28 11.77 -5.58
N LEU A 201 6.46 10.53 -6.04
CA LEU A 201 7.70 9.79 -5.94
C LEU A 201 8.62 10.25 -7.05
N PHE A 202 9.91 10.39 -6.71
CA PHE A 202 10.95 10.69 -7.67
C PHE A 202 11.87 9.49 -7.79
N VAL A 203 12.22 9.12 -9.01
CA VAL A 203 13.15 8.05 -9.34
C VAL A 203 14.48 8.66 -9.81
N MET A 204 15.58 8.00 -9.47
CA MET A 204 16.90 8.32 -9.99
C MET A 204 17.20 7.36 -11.16
N HIS A 205 17.75 7.89 -12.24
CA HIS A 205 18.15 7.06 -13.39
C HIS A 205 19.21 6.02 -12.98
N ASP A 206 19.16 4.81 -13.55
CA ASP A 206 20.05 3.69 -13.16
C ASP A 206 21.54 4.04 -13.24
N LEU A 207 21.97 4.78 -14.27
CA LEU A 207 23.35 5.27 -14.39
C LEU A 207 23.76 6.21 -13.24
N ILE A 208 22.86 7.11 -12.83
CA ILE A 208 23.12 8.05 -11.73
C ILE A 208 23.11 7.28 -10.40
N ASN A 209 22.22 6.31 -10.25
CA ASN A 209 22.19 5.41 -9.09
C ASN A 209 23.46 4.56 -8.99
N ASN A 210 23.95 4.00 -10.10
CA ASN A 210 25.21 3.25 -10.15
C ASN A 210 26.41 4.15 -9.80
N LEU A 211 26.43 5.39 -10.30
CA LEU A 211 27.46 6.37 -9.93
C LEU A 211 27.38 6.72 -8.44
N ALA A 212 26.18 6.94 -7.90
CA ALA A 212 25.96 7.20 -6.48
C ALA A 212 26.40 6.01 -5.62
N GLN A 213 26.14 4.77 -6.04
CA GLN A 213 26.62 3.56 -5.37
C GLN A 213 28.14 3.41 -5.46
N PHE A 214 28.74 3.73 -6.59
CA PHE A 214 30.21 3.70 -6.74
C PHE A 214 30.89 4.72 -5.81
N VAL A 215 30.37 5.95 -5.75
CA VAL A 215 30.92 7.02 -4.90
C VAL A 215 30.63 6.77 -3.41
N ALA A 216 29.42 6.37 -3.06
CA ALA A 216 28.98 6.24 -1.66
C ALA A 216 29.08 4.80 -1.09
N GLY A 217 29.56 3.83 -1.88
CA GLY A 217 29.52 2.40 -1.52
C GLY A 217 30.28 2.02 -0.25
N ARG A 218 31.23 2.85 0.20
CA ARG A 218 31.98 2.65 1.46
C ARG A 218 31.30 3.29 2.68
N THR A 219 30.49 4.32 2.46
CA THR A 219 29.80 5.08 3.52
C THR A 219 28.33 4.69 3.66
N CYS A 220 27.73 4.03 2.66
CA CYS A 220 26.35 3.57 2.67
C CYS A 220 26.25 2.04 2.82
N LEU A 221 25.52 1.58 3.84
CA LEU A 221 25.16 0.18 4.04
C LEU A 221 23.73 -0.07 3.55
N ARG A 222 23.57 -0.94 2.54
CA ARG A 222 22.26 -1.38 2.04
C ARG A 222 22.01 -2.84 2.39
N LEU A 223 20.98 -3.09 3.20
CA LEU A 223 20.70 -4.42 3.74
C LEU A 223 19.68 -5.18 2.85
N GLU A 224 20.12 -5.55 1.65
CA GLU A 224 19.36 -6.31 0.63
C GLU A 224 20.04 -7.60 0.17
N GLU A 225 21.36 -7.73 0.39
CA GLU A 225 22.14 -8.87 -0.07
C GLU A 225 22.26 -9.97 1.00
N ASN A 226 22.24 -11.23 0.55
CA ASN A 226 22.42 -12.41 1.40
C ASN A 226 23.66 -12.22 2.28
N PRO A 227 23.53 -12.26 3.62
CA PRO A 227 24.64 -11.99 4.55
C PRO A 227 25.78 -13.01 4.49
N GLU A 228 25.66 -14.06 3.68
CA GLU A 228 26.64 -15.16 3.57
C GLU A 228 27.82 -14.86 2.62
N ASN A 229 27.83 -13.73 1.89
CA ASN A 229 28.90 -13.40 0.92
C ASN A 229 29.85 -12.25 1.33
N ASN A 230 29.80 -11.75 2.57
CA ASN A 230 30.57 -10.54 2.91
C ASN A 230 31.97 -10.88 3.45
N GLU A 231 32.93 -11.04 2.53
CA GLU A 231 34.37 -11.01 2.87
C GLU A 231 34.89 -9.62 3.29
N ASP A 232 34.09 -8.54 3.22
CA ASP A 232 34.56 -7.18 3.53
C ASP A 232 34.05 -6.61 4.89
N ASP A 233 34.51 -7.20 6.00
CA ASP A 233 34.27 -6.71 7.38
C ASP A 233 34.81 -5.26 7.59
N LYS A 234 35.73 -4.80 6.72
CA LYS A 234 36.30 -3.43 6.75
C LYS A 234 35.28 -2.35 6.41
N ASN A 235 34.37 -2.58 5.47
CA ASN A 235 33.45 -1.55 4.98
C ASN A 235 32.29 -1.27 5.96
N ILE A 236 31.84 -2.27 6.71
CA ILE A 236 30.72 -2.13 7.68
C ILE A 236 31.08 -1.17 8.82
N THR A 237 32.33 -1.19 9.30
CA THR A 237 32.78 -0.30 10.37
C THR A 237 32.91 1.17 9.93
N LYS A 238 33.10 1.41 8.63
CA LYS A 238 33.16 2.73 8.01
C LYS A 238 31.78 3.28 7.59
N ALA A 239 30.75 2.44 7.59
CA ALA A 239 29.40 2.85 7.18
C ALA A 239 28.85 3.99 8.07
N ARG A 240 28.36 5.04 7.42
CA ARG A 240 27.76 6.25 8.01
C ARG A 240 26.26 6.34 7.73
N HIS A 241 25.79 5.79 6.64
CA HIS A 241 24.38 5.82 6.26
C HIS A 241 23.86 4.41 6.07
N SER A 242 22.68 4.10 6.57
CA SER A 242 22.07 2.80 6.34
C SER A 242 20.66 2.88 5.80
N SER A 243 20.38 1.96 4.88
CA SER A 243 19.05 1.67 4.39
C SER A 243 18.80 0.17 4.41
N TYR A 244 17.57 -0.25 4.67
CA TYR A 244 17.24 -1.67 4.71
C TYR A 244 15.82 -1.95 4.23
N MET A 245 15.63 -3.10 3.58
CA MET A 245 14.34 -3.49 3.02
C MET A 245 13.38 -3.98 4.12
N ARG A 246 12.15 -3.45 4.15
CA ARG A 246 11.12 -3.87 5.09
C ARG A 246 10.37 -5.13 4.60
N GLY A 247 10.63 -6.28 5.24
CA GLY A 247 9.81 -7.50 5.19
C GLY A 247 8.74 -7.62 6.28
N TYR A 248 7.98 -8.73 6.27
CA TYR A 248 6.81 -8.98 7.13
C TYR A 248 7.15 -9.19 8.62
N LEU A 249 8.27 -9.86 8.90
CA LEU A 249 8.79 -10.19 10.24
C LEU A 249 10.32 -10.03 10.22
N HIS A 250 10.90 -9.19 11.09
CA HIS A 250 12.36 -9.06 11.23
C HIS A 250 12.83 -9.50 12.60
N GLY A 251 13.84 -10.37 12.66
CA GLY A 251 14.57 -10.69 13.90
C GLY A 251 15.85 -9.87 14.04
N ILE A 252 16.41 -9.85 15.26
CA ILE A 252 17.67 -9.14 15.56
C ILE A 252 18.85 -9.61 14.68
N LYS A 253 18.85 -10.87 14.22
CA LYS A 253 19.85 -11.44 13.31
C LYS A 253 20.08 -10.61 12.04
N ARG A 254 19.01 -10.04 11.47
CA ARG A 254 19.12 -9.15 10.30
C ARG A 254 19.90 -7.87 10.62
N PHE A 255 19.85 -7.44 11.87
CA PHE A 255 20.47 -6.21 12.34
C PHE A 255 21.80 -6.44 13.09
N GLU A 256 22.32 -7.67 13.16
CA GLU A 256 23.62 -7.96 13.79
C GLU A 256 24.77 -7.19 13.12
N ALA A 257 24.69 -6.96 11.81
CA ALA A 257 25.64 -6.10 11.09
C ALA A 257 25.74 -4.69 11.71
N PHE A 258 24.64 -4.17 12.28
CA PHE A 258 24.63 -2.87 12.94
C PHE A 258 25.29 -2.87 14.32
N GLN A 259 25.51 -4.02 14.96
CA GLN A 259 26.34 -4.08 16.17
C GLN A 259 27.80 -3.73 15.86
N LYS A 260 28.28 -4.06 14.64
CA LYS A 260 29.59 -3.67 14.14
C LYS A 260 29.61 -2.24 13.58
N ALA A 261 28.52 -1.78 12.98
CA ALA A 261 28.39 -0.45 12.37
C ALA A 261 28.10 0.67 13.40
N LYS A 262 29.01 0.88 14.36
CA LYS A 262 28.88 1.89 15.43
C LYS A 262 28.88 3.35 14.96
N ASN A 263 29.24 3.56 13.69
CA ASN A 263 29.49 4.85 13.04
C ASN A 263 28.29 5.37 12.25
N VAL A 264 27.17 4.65 12.26
CA VAL A 264 25.96 4.97 11.50
C VAL A 264 25.26 6.21 12.07
N ARG A 265 24.98 7.15 11.16
CA ARG A 265 24.27 8.42 11.37
C ARG A 265 22.83 8.37 10.86
N SER A 266 22.50 7.53 9.88
CA SER A 266 21.11 7.36 9.42
C SER A 266 20.67 5.91 9.43
N PHE A 267 19.49 5.64 9.97
CA PHE A 267 18.85 4.33 10.01
C PHE A 267 17.46 4.40 9.38
N LEU A 268 17.34 3.97 8.12
CA LEU A 268 16.16 4.22 7.28
C LEU A 268 15.57 2.94 6.64
N PRO A 269 14.25 2.71 6.75
CA PRO A 269 13.57 1.60 6.08
C PRO A 269 13.11 1.95 4.65
N PHE A 270 13.20 1.00 3.71
CA PHE A 270 12.76 1.13 2.30
C PHE A 270 11.75 0.04 1.86
N ARG A 271 10.93 0.32 0.83
CA ARG A 271 9.91 -0.60 0.25
C ARG A 271 10.16 -0.82 -1.25
N LEU A 272 10.18 -2.07 -1.73
CA LEU A 272 9.95 -2.39 -3.15
C LEU A 272 8.44 -2.41 -3.40
N GLY A 273 7.98 -1.70 -4.44
CA GLY A 273 6.58 -1.63 -4.83
C GLY A 273 6.03 -3.04 -5.09
N ASP A 274 5.21 -3.53 -4.16
CA ASP A 274 4.57 -4.83 -4.29
C ASP A 274 3.34 -4.66 -5.19
N ARG A 275 3.39 -5.27 -6.38
CA ARG A 275 2.22 -5.41 -7.26
C ARG A 275 1.27 -6.42 -6.60
N GLY A 276 0.37 -5.92 -5.77
CA GLY A 276 -0.93 -6.57 -5.58
C GLY A 276 -1.26 -7.19 -4.22
N THR A 277 -0.60 -6.84 -3.10
CA THR A 277 -1.11 -7.27 -1.78
C THR A 277 -1.27 -6.15 -0.74
N ASN A 278 -2.46 -6.17 -0.12
CA ASN A 278 -3.05 -5.37 0.97
C ASN A 278 -2.24 -4.22 1.62
N TYR A 279 -2.80 -3.02 1.49
CA TYR A 279 -2.36 -1.73 2.06
C TYR A 279 -2.32 -1.63 3.61
N TYR A 280 -2.67 -2.70 4.34
CA TYR A 280 -2.80 -2.71 5.81
C TYR A 280 -1.80 -3.61 6.54
N GLN A 281 -0.80 -4.17 5.85
CA GLN A 281 0.15 -5.07 6.50
C GLN A 281 1.16 -4.31 7.36
N THR A 282 0.99 -4.36 8.68
CA THR A 282 1.95 -3.89 9.69
C THR A 282 3.13 -4.86 9.74
N SER A 283 4.36 -4.35 9.52
CA SER A 283 5.58 -5.14 9.75
C SER A 283 5.91 -5.11 11.24
N PHE A 284 6.22 -6.26 11.84
CA PHE A 284 6.63 -6.30 13.25
C PHE A 284 8.16 -6.21 13.35
N LEU A 285 8.64 -5.27 14.17
CA LEU A 285 10.04 -5.17 14.58
C LEU A 285 10.15 -5.87 15.94
N THR A 286 11.15 -6.72 16.16
CA THR A 286 11.38 -7.26 17.52
C THR A 286 11.65 -6.12 18.49
N SER A 287 11.13 -6.23 19.71
CA SER A 287 11.42 -5.31 20.82
C SER A 287 12.93 -5.18 21.08
N ASP A 288 13.71 -6.19 20.73
CA ASP A 288 15.17 -6.21 20.85
C ASP A 288 15.88 -5.12 20.03
N VAL A 289 15.33 -4.67 18.90
CA VAL A 289 15.99 -3.63 18.09
C VAL A 289 15.95 -2.27 18.83
N PRO A 290 14.79 -1.77 19.28
CA PRO A 290 14.76 -0.60 20.15
C PRO A 290 15.50 -0.77 21.49
N LEU A 291 15.43 -1.95 22.12
CA LEU A 291 15.98 -2.19 23.46
C LEU A 291 17.50 -2.40 23.48
N HIS A 292 18.07 -3.10 22.50
CA HIS A 292 19.46 -3.55 22.52
C HIS A 292 20.33 -2.96 21.42
N LEU A 293 19.80 -2.76 20.21
CA LEU A 293 20.58 -2.25 19.10
C LEU A 293 20.71 -0.72 19.14
N LEU A 294 19.58 -0.02 19.21
CA LEU A 294 19.56 1.45 19.13
C LEU A 294 20.49 2.12 20.16
N PRO A 295 20.55 1.71 21.45
CA PRO A 295 21.42 2.34 22.44
C PRO A 295 22.92 2.27 22.09
N GLY A 296 23.33 1.31 21.25
CA GLY A 296 24.69 1.19 20.75
C GLY A 296 25.04 2.20 19.63
N LEU A 297 24.05 2.72 18.92
CA LEU A 297 24.20 3.58 17.74
C LEU A 297 24.21 5.07 18.10
N LYS A 298 25.15 5.48 18.96
CA LYS A 298 25.20 6.83 19.56
C LYS A 298 25.44 7.97 18.58
N ARG A 299 25.88 7.67 17.35
CA ARG A 299 26.13 8.66 16.28
C ARG A 299 24.91 8.93 15.41
N LEU A 300 23.75 8.31 15.70
CA LEU A 300 22.53 8.51 14.93
C LEU A 300 22.06 9.97 14.96
N ARG A 301 21.80 10.50 13.76
CA ARG A 301 21.15 11.79 13.49
C ARG A 301 19.75 11.61 12.89
N VAL A 302 19.54 10.55 12.12
CA VAL A 302 18.28 10.24 11.43
C VAL A 302 17.83 8.84 11.81
N LEU A 303 16.67 8.73 12.45
CA LEU A 303 16.07 7.46 12.85
C LEU A 303 14.62 7.40 12.35
N SER A 304 14.31 6.42 11.50
CA SER A 304 12.93 6.14 11.08
C SER A 304 12.55 4.71 11.44
N LEU A 305 11.45 4.57 12.15
CA LEU A 305 10.79 3.30 12.49
C LEU A 305 9.35 3.29 11.95
N ARG A 306 9.09 4.02 10.85
CA ARG A 306 7.77 4.13 10.21
C ARG A 306 7.13 2.77 9.93
N ARG A 307 5.82 2.64 10.17
CA ARG A 307 4.98 1.45 9.96
C ARG A 307 5.45 0.17 10.67
N TYR A 308 6.37 0.27 11.63
CA TYR A 308 6.61 -0.85 12.52
C TYR A 308 5.52 -0.90 13.58
N GLY A 309 4.99 -2.09 13.85
CA GLY A 309 4.03 -2.35 14.93
C GLY A 309 4.66 -2.27 16.33
N ILE A 310 5.38 -1.19 16.62
CA ILE A 310 5.98 -0.91 17.93
C ILE A 310 4.88 -0.35 18.83
N CYS A 311 4.67 -0.98 19.99
CA CYS A 311 3.68 -0.55 20.98
C CYS A 311 4.26 0.41 22.03
N GLU A 312 5.57 0.33 22.29
CA GLU A 312 6.28 1.16 23.26
C GLU A 312 7.70 1.46 22.78
N LEU A 313 8.20 2.66 23.10
CA LEU A 313 9.59 3.05 22.81
C LEU A 313 10.37 3.11 24.13
N PRO A 314 11.54 2.45 24.24
CA PRO A 314 12.27 2.39 25.50
C PRO A 314 12.89 3.75 25.87
N GLY A 315 13.05 3.98 27.17
CA GLY A 315 13.67 5.21 27.68
C GLY A 315 15.11 5.45 27.22
N SER A 316 15.82 4.41 26.75
CA SER A 316 17.17 4.51 26.18
C SER A 316 17.23 5.34 24.89
N ILE A 317 16.09 5.64 24.25
CA ILE A 317 16.05 6.54 23.10
C ILE A 317 16.66 7.91 23.42
N GLY A 318 16.51 8.40 24.66
CA GLY A 318 17.08 9.67 25.10
C GLY A 318 18.60 9.70 25.17
N ASP A 319 19.26 8.52 25.11
CA ASP A 319 20.72 8.42 25.05
C ASP A 319 21.27 8.78 23.65
N LEU A 320 20.41 8.79 22.61
CA LEU A 320 20.78 9.13 21.23
C LEU A 320 20.82 10.65 21.00
N LYS A 321 21.66 11.33 21.77
CA LYS A 321 21.74 12.79 21.88
C LYS A 321 21.92 13.55 20.55
N LEU A 322 22.46 12.89 19.52
CA LEU A 322 22.74 13.50 18.21
C LEU A 322 21.54 13.44 17.24
N VAL A 323 20.44 12.78 17.62
CA VAL A 323 19.25 12.63 16.77
C VAL A 323 18.64 14.00 16.48
N ARG A 324 18.43 14.27 15.18
CA ARG A 324 17.79 15.47 14.62
C ARG A 324 16.46 15.15 13.96
N PHE A 325 16.30 13.93 13.44
CA PHE A 325 15.10 13.46 12.78
C PHE A 325 14.65 12.13 13.38
N LEU A 326 13.41 12.10 13.88
CA LEU A 326 12.76 10.90 14.42
C LEU A 326 11.39 10.70 13.75
N ASP A 327 11.21 9.59 13.04
CA ASP A 327 9.96 9.23 12.39
C ASP A 327 9.40 7.92 12.94
N LEU A 328 8.27 8.00 13.62
CA LEU A 328 7.51 6.88 14.18
C LEU A 328 6.13 6.75 13.51
N SER A 329 5.95 7.33 12.32
CA SER A 329 4.65 7.36 11.64
C SER A 329 4.06 5.97 11.45
N PHE A 330 2.74 5.83 11.60
CA PHE A 330 2.01 4.56 11.53
C PHE A 330 2.47 3.50 12.55
N ALA A 331 3.13 3.90 13.65
CA ALA A 331 3.41 3.01 14.77
C ALA A 331 2.16 2.81 15.64
N LEU A 332 2.17 1.74 16.45
CA LEU A 332 1.08 1.39 17.37
C LEU A 332 1.34 1.94 18.79
N ILE A 333 2.26 2.91 18.92
CA ILE A 333 2.70 3.48 20.19
C ILE A 333 1.54 4.16 20.92
N ALA A 334 1.43 3.87 22.22
CA ALA A 334 0.46 4.53 23.10
C ALA A 334 1.07 5.80 23.74
N THR A 335 2.29 5.70 24.26
CA THR A 335 2.98 6.83 24.89
C THR A 335 4.44 6.90 24.43
N LEU A 336 4.97 8.11 24.43
CA LEU A 336 6.38 8.38 24.22
C LEU A 336 7.10 8.48 25.57
N PRO A 337 8.32 7.94 25.73
CA PRO A 337 9.08 8.10 26.96
C PRO A 337 9.49 9.55 27.20
N GLU A 338 9.47 10.01 28.46
CA GLU A 338 9.93 11.36 28.85
C GLU A 338 11.38 11.66 28.45
N SER A 339 12.19 10.64 28.25
CA SER A 339 13.58 10.80 27.79
C SER A 339 13.70 11.30 26.35
N ILE A 340 12.63 11.29 25.53
CA ILE A 340 12.68 11.96 24.22
C ILE A 340 12.98 13.45 24.38
N SER A 341 12.50 14.08 25.46
CA SER A 341 12.73 15.49 25.77
C SER A 341 14.20 15.83 26.07
N THR A 342 15.09 14.84 26.19
CA THR A 342 16.53 15.05 26.34
C THR A 342 17.28 15.13 25.00
N LEU A 343 16.58 14.94 23.88
CA LEU A 343 17.13 15.05 22.52
C LEU A 343 17.16 16.52 22.06
N TYR A 344 18.00 17.35 22.68
CA TYR A 344 18.03 18.81 22.44
C TYR A 344 18.34 19.24 21.00
N ASN A 345 18.92 18.35 20.19
CA ASN A 345 19.17 18.59 18.76
C ASN A 345 18.01 18.17 17.85
N LEU A 346 16.93 17.62 18.39
CA LEU A 346 15.80 17.14 17.61
C LEU A 346 15.16 18.32 16.86
N GLN A 347 15.10 18.22 15.54
CA GLN A 347 14.54 19.22 14.62
C GLN A 347 13.21 18.74 14.03
N THR A 348 13.03 17.43 13.84
CA THR A 348 11.83 16.84 13.25
C THR A 348 11.37 15.62 14.03
N LEU A 349 10.11 15.63 14.45
CA LEU A 349 9.42 14.54 15.10
C LEU A 349 8.13 14.23 14.33
N ILE A 350 8.07 13.06 13.69
CA ILE A 350 6.92 12.62 12.89
C ILE A 350 6.21 11.47 13.60
N LEU A 351 4.97 11.70 13.98
CA LEU A 351 4.04 10.82 14.70
C LEU A 351 2.75 10.63 13.90
N SER A 352 2.80 10.83 12.58
CA SER A 352 1.63 10.79 11.71
C SER A 352 0.97 9.40 11.74
N TYR A 353 -0.35 9.36 11.82
CA TYR A 353 -1.18 8.16 11.88
C TYR A 353 -0.85 7.20 13.04
N CYS A 354 -0.27 7.71 14.14
CA CYS A 354 -0.14 6.98 15.41
C CYS A 354 -1.48 6.98 16.17
N LYS A 355 -2.42 6.13 15.73
CA LYS A 355 -3.82 6.13 16.19
C LYS A 355 -3.99 5.90 17.70
N ASN A 356 -3.05 5.21 18.34
CA ASN A 356 -3.11 4.88 19.76
C ASN A 356 -2.44 5.94 20.66
N LEU A 357 -1.74 6.93 20.09
CA LEU A 357 -0.96 7.90 20.85
C LEU A 357 -1.90 8.80 21.66
N ASN A 358 -1.86 8.70 22.99
CA ASN A 358 -2.79 9.42 23.86
C ASN A 358 -2.22 10.73 24.42
N LYS A 359 -0.89 10.78 24.66
CA LYS A 359 -0.19 11.93 25.27
C LYS A 359 1.21 12.09 24.70
N LEU A 360 1.67 13.33 24.60
CA LEU A 360 3.07 13.68 24.40
C LEU A 360 3.81 13.81 25.75
N PRO A 361 5.15 13.70 25.79
CA PRO A 361 5.93 13.90 27.00
C PRO A 361 5.68 15.26 27.64
N THR A 362 5.51 15.31 28.96
CA THR A 362 5.24 16.56 29.71
C THR A 362 6.35 17.60 29.55
N THR A 363 7.58 17.14 29.30
CA THR A 363 8.78 17.98 29.13
C THR A 363 9.14 18.28 27.67
N THR A 364 8.22 18.08 26.71
CA THR A 364 8.47 18.30 25.27
C THR A 364 8.96 19.71 24.94
N SER A 365 8.61 20.71 25.75
CA SER A 365 9.09 22.11 25.62
C SER A 365 10.61 22.27 25.76
N ASN A 366 11.33 21.26 26.24
CA ASN A 366 12.79 21.23 26.28
C ASN A 366 13.45 21.06 24.91
N LEU A 367 12.70 20.65 23.88
CA LEU A 367 13.17 20.47 22.51
C LEU A 367 13.27 21.81 21.76
N ILE A 368 14.06 22.75 22.27
CA ILE A 368 14.13 24.15 21.81
C ILE A 368 14.53 24.33 20.32
N ASN A 369 15.13 23.32 19.71
CA ASN A 369 15.50 23.30 18.29
C ASN A 369 14.46 22.61 17.39
N LEU A 370 13.35 22.14 17.94
CA LEU A 370 12.30 21.46 17.18
C LEU A 370 11.67 22.44 16.20
N ARG A 371 11.66 22.04 14.92
CA ARG A 371 11.09 22.80 13.81
C ARG A 371 9.83 22.16 13.26
N HIS A 372 9.75 20.84 13.30
CA HIS A 372 8.65 20.09 12.72
C HIS A 372 8.10 19.08 13.73
N LEU A 373 6.85 19.26 14.15
CA LEU A 373 6.08 18.29 14.92
C LEU A 373 4.84 17.90 14.13
N ASP A 374 4.81 16.67 13.64
CA ASP A 374 3.67 16.14 12.89
C ASP A 374 2.94 15.06 13.69
N VAL A 375 1.73 15.36 14.13
CA VAL A 375 0.79 14.48 14.81
C VAL A 375 -0.48 14.22 13.97
N THR A 376 -0.40 14.37 12.64
CA THR A 376 -1.55 14.21 11.74
C THR A 376 -2.17 12.82 11.89
N GLY A 377 -3.48 12.71 12.15
CA GLY A 377 -4.15 11.41 12.31
C GLY A 377 -3.80 10.66 13.61
N ALA A 378 -3.18 11.33 14.59
CA ALA A 378 -3.08 10.84 15.96
C ALA A 378 -4.39 11.15 16.72
N ASP A 379 -5.48 10.51 16.30
CA ASP A 379 -6.85 10.88 16.71
C ASP A 379 -7.13 10.66 18.21
N SER A 380 -6.31 9.86 18.91
CA SER A 380 -6.43 9.61 20.35
C SER A 380 -5.68 10.62 21.22
N LEU A 381 -4.91 11.55 20.63
CA LEU A 381 -4.13 12.53 21.39
C LEU A 381 -5.09 13.53 22.06
N GLN A 382 -5.00 13.65 23.39
CA GLN A 382 -6.00 14.41 24.17
C GLN A 382 -5.57 15.84 24.54
N GLU A 383 -4.26 16.09 24.65
CA GLU A 383 -3.74 17.37 25.15
C GLU A 383 -2.38 17.69 24.55
N MET A 384 -2.03 18.98 24.56
CA MET A 384 -0.68 19.47 24.23
C MET A 384 0.19 19.52 25.50
N PRO A 385 1.50 19.24 25.39
CA PRO A 385 2.40 19.36 26.53
C PRO A 385 2.51 20.84 26.95
N PRO A 386 2.69 21.10 28.26
CA PRO A 386 2.77 22.47 28.77
C PRO A 386 3.93 23.23 28.13
N LYS A 387 3.72 24.54 27.91
CA LYS A 387 4.72 25.47 27.37
C LYS A 387 5.19 25.15 25.94
N ILE A 388 4.35 24.49 25.14
CA ILE A 388 4.65 24.24 23.72
C ILE A 388 4.93 25.54 22.95
N GLY A 389 4.35 26.68 23.38
CA GLY A 389 4.61 28.00 22.84
C GLY A 389 6.03 28.53 23.08
N GLU A 390 6.83 27.91 23.95
CA GLU A 390 8.26 28.24 24.11
C GLU A 390 9.12 27.72 22.95
N LEU A 391 8.59 26.80 22.12
CA LEU A 391 9.25 26.28 20.91
C LEU A 391 9.21 27.27 19.75
N THR A 392 9.83 28.44 19.93
CA THR A 392 9.82 29.56 18.97
C THR A 392 10.40 29.23 17.59
N CYS A 393 11.21 28.18 17.48
CA CYS A 393 11.76 27.68 16.21
C CYS A 393 10.79 26.80 15.42
N LEU A 394 9.61 26.48 15.96
CA LEU A 394 8.65 25.57 15.36
C LEU A 394 8.05 26.19 14.08
N GLN A 395 8.25 25.50 12.97
CA GLN A 395 7.78 25.87 11.64
C GLN A 395 6.55 25.05 11.21
N THR A 396 6.38 23.82 11.67
CA THR A 396 5.18 23.02 11.37
C THR A 396 4.63 22.35 12.62
N LEU A 397 3.33 22.50 12.83
CA LEU A 397 2.55 21.84 13.87
C LEU A 397 1.23 21.41 13.25
N SER A 398 1.05 20.12 13.00
CA SER A 398 -0.12 19.66 12.24
C SER A 398 -1.42 19.67 13.04
N ASN A 399 -1.39 19.50 14.37
CA ASN A 399 -2.55 19.68 15.24
C ASN A 399 -2.16 20.30 16.59
N PHE A 400 -2.89 21.33 17.02
CA PHE A 400 -2.86 21.92 18.35
C PHE A 400 -4.18 21.60 19.05
N ILE A 401 -4.11 20.88 20.17
CA ILE A 401 -5.30 20.45 20.92
C ILE A 401 -5.48 21.35 22.13
N VAL A 402 -6.62 22.04 22.18
CA VAL A 402 -7.00 22.91 23.29
C VAL A 402 -7.69 22.09 24.38
N ASN A 403 -7.21 22.22 25.61
CA ASN A 403 -7.77 21.56 26.79
C ASN A 403 -7.81 22.55 27.98
N GLN A 404 -8.59 22.25 29.01
CA GLN A 404 -8.80 23.11 30.18
C GLN A 404 -7.59 23.16 31.14
N ASP A 405 -6.62 22.25 30.99
CA ASP A 405 -5.41 22.21 31.82
C ASP A 405 -4.46 23.39 31.54
N GLU A 406 -3.78 23.89 32.58
CA GLU A 406 -2.95 25.11 32.55
C GLU A 406 -1.89 25.16 31.43
N GLY A 407 -1.53 24.01 30.84
CA GLY A 407 -0.51 23.89 29.79
C GLY A 407 -1.01 23.87 28.34
N SER A 408 -2.32 23.70 28.10
CA SER A 408 -2.91 23.50 26.76
C SER A 408 -3.81 24.67 26.31
N THR A 409 -3.63 25.84 26.91
CA THR A 409 -4.42 27.02 26.53
C THR A 409 -4.04 27.52 25.14
N ILE A 410 -5.02 28.03 24.40
CA ILE A 410 -4.83 28.52 23.02
C ILE A 410 -3.83 29.69 22.91
N ASN A 411 -3.55 30.37 24.02
CA ASN A 411 -2.57 31.45 24.13
C ASN A 411 -1.13 30.97 23.84
N GLU A 412 -0.81 29.69 23.99
CA GLU A 412 0.51 29.13 23.64
C GLU A 412 0.86 29.32 22.15
N LEU A 413 -0.14 29.44 21.26
CA LEU A 413 0.08 29.73 19.84
C LEU A 413 0.62 31.12 19.55
N LYS A 414 0.61 32.04 20.52
CA LYS A 414 1.04 33.44 20.37
C LYS A 414 2.47 33.56 19.84
N ASN A 415 3.38 32.76 20.39
CA ASN A 415 4.81 32.85 20.11
C ASN A 415 5.23 32.05 18.85
N LEU A 416 4.35 31.19 18.32
CA LEU A 416 4.63 30.32 17.18
C LEU A 416 4.38 31.04 15.84
N ILE A 417 5.03 32.18 15.63
CA ILE A 417 4.80 33.06 14.47
C ILE A 417 5.35 32.50 13.15
N HIS A 418 6.29 31.55 13.21
CA HIS A 418 6.94 30.96 12.04
C HIS A 418 6.22 29.73 11.47
N LEU A 419 5.01 29.42 11.96
CA LEU A 419 4.23 28.29 11.48
C LEU A 419 3.88 28.45 9.99
N LYS A 420 4.08 27.37 9.25
CA LYS A 420 3.90 27.24 7.80
C LYS A 420 3.10 25.98 7.46
N GLY A 421 2.45 25.98 6.30
CA GLY A 421 1.74 24.82 5.77
C GLY A 421 0.40 24.58 6.48
N THR A 422 0.18 23.36 7.00
CA THR A 422 -1.09 22.94 7.59
C THR A 422 -1.08 23.04 9.11
N LEU A 423 -2.10 23.70 9.67
CA LEU A 423 -2.38 23.74 11.10
C LEU A 423 -3.83 23.31 11.36
N CYS A 424 -4.03 22.30 12.21
CA CYS A 424 -5.32 22.00 12.81
C CYS A 424 -5.35 22.56 14.24
N ILE A 425 -6.46 23.18 14.63
CA ILE A 425 -6.75 23.59 16.01
C ILE A 425 -8.00 22.82 16.42
N SER A 426 -7.87 21.95 17.41
CA SER A 426 -8.95 21.05 17.86
C SER A 426 -9.25 21.24 19.35
N GLY A 427 -10.43 20.81 19.80
CA GLY A 427 -10.83 20.92 21.22
C GLY A 427 -11.27 22.33 21.64
N LEU A 428 -11.73 23.14 20.69
CA LEU A 428 -12.08 24.56 20.92
C LEU A 428 -13.25 24.76 21.88
N GLU A 429 -14.08 23.74 22.11
CA GLU A 429 -15.11 23.73 23.17
C GLU A 429 -14.53 23.92 24.58
N ASN A 430 -13.23 23.68 24.77
CA ASN A 430 -12.55 23.81 26.07
C ASN A 430 -12.02 25.21 26.36
N VAL A 431 -12.23 26.19 25.46
CA VAL A 431 -11.77 27.57 25.68
C VAL A 431 -12.67 28.26 26.73
N ALA A 432 -12.11 28.55 27.89
CA ALA A 432 -12.84 29.17 29.00
C ALA A 432 -13.17 30.66 28.74
N ASP A 433 -12.21 31.42 28.21
CA ASP A 433 -12.37 32.82 27.84
C ASP A 433 -12.15 33.01 26.33
N VAL A 434 -13.18 33.51 25.65
CA VAL A 434 -13.15 33.79 24.20
C VAL A 434 -12.04 34.77 23.84
N PHE A 435 -11.66 35.68 24.74
CA PHE A 435 -10.58 36.63 24.49
C PHE A 435 -9.21 35.97 24.42
N ASP A 436 -9.02 34.78 25.00
CA ASP A 436 -7.75 34.05 24.86
C ASP A 436 -7.51 33.58 23.43
N ALA A 437 -8.56 33.32 22.65
CA ALA A 437 -8.43 32.98 21.23
C ALA A 437 -7.81 34.11 20.40
N SER A 438 -8.09 35.37 20.75
CA SER A 438 -7.47 36.52 20.08
C SER A 438 -5.94 36.57 20.27
N ARG A 439 -5.43 35.94 21.34
CA ARG A 439 -4.00 35.85 21.65
C ARG A 439 -3.28 34.79 20.82
N ALA A 440 -4.00 33.91 20.12
CA ALA A 440 -3.39 33.00 19.17
C ALA A 440 -2.78 33.74 17.96
N ILE A 441 -3.26 34.96 17.66
CA ILE A 441 -2.76 35.84 16.60
C ILE A 441 -2.57 35.08 15.26
N LEU A 442 -3.62 34.40 14.80
CA LEU A 442 -3.59 33.64 13.54
C LEU A 442 -3.43 34.57 12.32
N LYS A 443 -3.95 35.78 12.41
CA LYS A 443 -3.83 36.84 11.40
C LYS A 443 -2.39 37.27 11.07
N ASP A 444 -1.40 36.99 11.94
CA ASP A 444 0.01 37.36 11.70
C ASP A 444 0.85 36.17 11.19
N LYS A 445 0.27 34.96 11.12
CA LYS A 445 0.96 33.73 10.69
C LYS A 445 0.86 33.56 9.16
N GLN A 446 1.65 34.36 8.45
CA GLN A 446 1.58 34.49 6.97
C GLN A 446 1.93 33.21 6.20
N GLY A 447 2.62 32.27 6.83
CA GLY A 447 3.10 31.03 6.21
C GLY A 447 2.08 29.90 6.13
N LEU A 448 0.90 30.05 6.77
CA LEU A 448 -0.13 29.02 6.78
C LEU A 448 -0.88 28.96 5.44
N ASP A 449 -0.88 27.78 4.82
CA ASP A 449 -1.61 27.49 3.59
C ASP A 449 -2.96 26.82 3.89
N VAL A 450 -3.02 25.95 4.89
CA VAL A 450 -4.20 25.13 5.23
C VAL A 450 -4.52 25.29 6.71
N LEU A 451 -5.75 25.67 7.03
CA LEU A 451 -6.23 25.80 8.40
C LEU A 451 -7.44 24.90 8.64
N LEU A 452 -7.38 24.08 9.68
CA LEU A 452 -8.51 23.28 10.15
C LEU A 452 -8.90 23.78 11.55
N ILE A 453 -10.17 24.11 11.73
CA ILE A 453 -10.74 24.57 13.00
C ILE A 453 -11.79 23.54 13.42
N LYS A 454 -11.55 22.84 14.52
CA LYS A 454 -12.32 21.66 14.93
C LYS A 454 -12.82 21.78 16.37
N TRP A 455 -14.09 21.51 16.55
CA TRP A 455 -14.71 21.24 17.84
C TRP A 455 -15.01 19.74 17.98
N SER A 456 -15.27 19.27 19.21
CA SER A 456 -15.78 17.91 19.40
C SER A 456 -17.16 17.72 18.78
N ASN A 457 -17.44 16.48 18.37
CA ASN A 457 -18.73 16.06 17.81
C ASN A 457 -19.75 15.68 18.91
N ALA A 458 -19.46 16.03 20.18
CA ALA A 458 -20.33 15.68 21.30
C ALA A 458 -21.62 16.49 21.21
N SER A 459 -22.76 15.80 21.24
CA SER A 459 -24.12 16.36 21.34
C SER A 459 -24.37 16.92 22.74
N ASP A 460 -23.41 17.66 23.28
CA ASP A 460 -23.47 18.20 24.63
C ASP A 460 -24.28 19.50 24.58
N ASN A 461 -25.52 19.45 25.08
CA ASN A 461 -26.45 20.58 25.13
C ASN A 461 -25.93 21.77 25.97
N SER A 462 -24.73 21.65 26.55
CA SER A 462 -24.02 22.66 27.32
C SER A 462 -23.33 23.74 26.44
N ARG A 463 -23.14 23.47 25.14
CA ARG A 463 -22.40 24.36 24.22
C ARG A 463 -23.24 25.55 23.78
N ASN A 464 -22.69 26.75 23.96
CA ASN A 464 -23.37 28.00 23.61
C ASN A 464 -22.91 28.52 22.23
N GLY A 465 -23.79 28.45 21.24
CA GLY A 465 -23.50 28.88 19.87
C GLY A 465 -23.09 30.36 19.74
N SER A 466 -23.51 31.24 20.65
CA SER A 466 -23.08 32.66 20.64
C SER A 466 -21.61 32.83 21.07
N VAL A 467 -21.15 31.99 22.00
CA VAL A 467 -19.76 31.96 22.47
C VAL A 467 -18.86 31.45 21.33
N GLU A 468 -19.29 30.40 20.63
CA GLU A 468 -18.53 29.84 19.51
C GLU A 468 -18.45 30.79 18.32
N LEU A 469 -19.50 31.55 18.02
CA LEU A 469 -19.46 32.60 16.99
C LEU A 469 -18.39 33.63 17.30
N ASN A 470 -18.36 34.14 18.54
CA ASN A 470 -17.34 35.08 18.97
C ASN A 470 -15.94 34.44 18.94
N LEU A 471 -15.82 33.17 19.32
CA LEU A 471 -14.57 32.41 19.29
C LEU A 471 -14.02 32.29 17.86
N LEU A 472 -14.86 31.91 16.90
CA LEU A 472 -14.48 31.80 15.48
C LEU A 472 -14.15 33.17 14.88
N ASP A 473 -14.83 34.25 15.32
CA ASP A 473 -14.50 35.62 14.91
C ASP A 473 -13.10 36.05 15.40
N MET A 474 -12.74 35.70 16.64
CA MET A 474 -11.42 35.97 17.21
C MET A 474 -10.30 35.13 16.58
N LEU A 475 -10.63 34.00 15.95
CA LEU A 475 -9.69 33.10 15.26
C LEU A 475 -9.52 33.42 13.76
N ARG A 476 -9.76 34.68 13.37
CA ARG A 476 -9.57 35.11 11.98
C ARG A 476 -8.16 34.77 11.45
N PRO A 477 -8.03 34.00 10.36
CA PRO A 477 -6.74 33.65 9.78
C PRO A 477 -6.11 34.79 8.97
N HIS A 478 -4.83 34.62 8.62
CA HIS A 478 -4.18 35.47 7.63
C HIS A 478 -4.85 35.31 6.25
N ILE A 479 -4.90 36.39 5.46
CA ILE A 479 -5.52 36.43 4.13
C ILE A 479 -4.87 35.51 3.07
N ASN A 480 -3.76 34.84 3.41
CA ASN A 480 -2.98 33.99 2.50
C ASN A 480 -3.44 32.52 2.52
N VAL A 481 -4.30 32.15 3.48
CA VAL A 481 -4.80 30.78 3.60
C VAL A 481 -5.52 30.37 2.31
N LYS A 482 -5.15 29.20 1.80
CA LYS A 482 -5.68 28.59 0.58
C LYS A 482 -6.79 27.60 0.86
N GLU A 483 -6.72 26.91 1.99
CA GLU A 483 -7.75 25.95 2.39
C GLU A 483 -8.19 26.19 3.83
N LEU A 484 -9.50 26.26 4.04
CA LEU A 484 -10.09 26.37 5.37
C LEU A 484 -11.16 25.29 5.56
N THR A 485 -11.01 24.50 6.63
CA THR A 485 -11.98 23.49 7.05
C THR A 485 -12.51 23.80 8.44
N ILE A 486 -13.84 23.85 8.60
CA ILE A 486 -14.52 24.06 9.88
C ILE A 486 -15.34 22.81 10.22
N ILE A 487 -15.12 22.23 11.40
CA ILE A 487 -15.71 20.95 11.81
C ILE A 487 -16.38 21.08 13.19
N GLY A 488 -17.65 20.70 13.31
CA GLY A 488 -18.35 20.61 14.60
C GLY A 488 -18.75 21.95 15.22
N TYR A 489 -18.81 23.02 14.42
CA TYR A 489 -19.20 24.35 14.87
C TYR A 489 -20.70 24.41 15.23
N HIS A 490 -21.02 24.94 16.41
CA HIS A 490 -22.36 24.91 17.02
C HIS A 490 -23.08 26.27 16.97
N GLY A 491 -22.47 27.29 16.35
CA GLY A 491 -23.08 28.61 16.17
C GLY A 491 -24.22 28.60 15.15
N LEU A 492 -25.17 29.52 15.31
CA LEU A 492 -26.34 29.64 14.41
C LEU A 492 -25.96 30.26 13.04
N THR A 493 -24.93 31.10 13.02
CA THR A 493 -24.44 31.85 11.86
C THR A 493 -22.91 31.87 11.86
N PHE A 494 -22.30 32.39 10.78
CA PHE A 494 -20.84 32.51 10.64
C PHE A 494 -20.36 33.96 10.75
N PRO A 495 -19.09 34.18 11.14
CA PRO A 495 -18.48 35.50 11.11
C PRO A 495 -18.45 36.14 9.72
N THR A 496 -18.54 37.46 9.68
CA THR A 496 -18.59 38.25 8.43
C THR A 496 -17.32 38.13 7.59
N TRP A 497 -16.17 37.83 8.21
CA TRP A 497 -14.90 37.70 7.49
C TRP A 497 -14.84 36.49 6.56
N LEU A 498 -15.65 35.45 6.79
CA LEU A 498 -15.56 34.17 6.08
C LEU A 498 -15.92 34.26 4.58
N GLY A 499 -16.81 35.19 4.23
CA GLY A 499 -17.17 35.51 2.85
C GLY A 499 -16.54 36.82 2.34
N ASN A 500 -15.46 37.29 2.96
CA ASN A 500 -14.83 38.56 2.59
C ASN A 500 -13.89 38.38 1.37
N SER A 501 -14.03 39.25 0.37
CA SER A 501 -13.24 39.21 -0.88
C SER A 501 -11.73 39.43 -0.69
N LEU A 502 -11.27 39.89 0.48
CA LEU A 502 -9.85 40.00 0.83
C LEU A 502 -9.13 38.63 0.90
N PHE A 503 -9.86 37.52 1.06
CA PHE A 503 -9.30 36.16 1.02
C PHE A 503 -9.08 35.69 -0.43
N CYS A 504 -8.27 36.44 -1.18
CA CYS A 504 -8.07 36.22 -2.61
C CYS A 504 -7.34 34.93 -2.97
N ASN A 505 -6.71 34.25 -2.00
CA ASN A 505 -5.98 33.01 -2.21
C ASN A 505 -6.78 31.76 -1.78
N MET A 506 -7.99 31.92 -1.25
CA MET A 506 -8.82 30.80 -0.78
C MET A 506 -9.31 29.96 -1.98
N VAL A 507 -8.80 28.74 -2.12
CA VAL A 507 -9.09 27.78 -3.20
C VAL A 507 -10.08 26.71 -2.75
N SER A 508 -10.01 26.26 -1.49
CA SER A 508 -10.89 25.20 -0.97
C SER A 508 -11.52 25.60 0.36
N LEU A 509 -12.83 25.42 0.49
CA LEU A 509 -13.56 25.66 1.72
C LEU A 509 -14.42 24.44 2.07
N LYS A 510 -14.32 23.97 3.32
CA LYS A 510 -15.02 22.77 3.78
C LYS A 510 -15.73 23.01 5.11
N PHE A 511 -17.00 22.64 5.19
CA PHE A 511 -17.75 22.58 6.44
C PHE A 511 -18.21 21.16 6.71
N GLN A 512 -18.06 20.70 7.95
CA GLN A 512 -18.47 19.37 8.38
C GLN A 512 -19.19 19.44 9.73
N ASN A 513 -20.35 18.80 9.82
CA ASN A 513 -21.13 18.63 11.05
C ASN A 513 -21.43 19.96 11.78
N CYS A 514 -21.76 21.02 11.03
CA CYS A 514 -22.16 22.31 11.58
C CYS A 514 -23.69 22.33 11.80
N GLU A 515 -24.18 21.47 12.68
CA GLU A 515 -25.57 21.00 12.67
C GLU A 515 -26.62 22.10 12.94
N ASN A 516 -26.29 23.08 13.79
CA ASN A 516 -27.20 24.16 14.20
C ASN A 516 -27.21 25.38 13.27
N CYS A 517 -26.33 25.43 12.28
CA CYS A 517 -26.28 26.56 11.36
C CYS A 517 -27.58 26.62 10.56
N ILE A 518 -28.26 27.77 10.62
CA ILE A 518 -29.54 27.99 9.90
C ILE A 518 -29.35 28.66 8.53
N SER A 519 -28.16 29.21 8.26
CA SER A 519 -27.84 29.91 7.02
C SER A 519 -26.38 29.72 6.62
N LEU A 520 -26.10 29.84 5.32
CA LEU A 520 -24.75 29.76 4.76
C LEU A 520 -24.07 31.15 4.73
N PRO A 521 -22.73 31.21 4.90
CA PRO A 521 -21.98 32.47 4.76
C PRO A 521 -21.96 32.97 3.31
N PRO A 522 -21.64 34.26 3.07
CA PRO A 522 -21.69 34.86 1.74
C PRO A 522 -20.44 34.54 0.90
N LEU A 523 -20.27 33.26 0.58
CA LEU A 523 -19.07 32.68 -0.04
C LEU A 523 -18.90 33.03 -1.52
N GLY A 524 -19.96 33.46 -2.20
CA GLY A 524 -19.91 33.82 -3.62
C GLY A 524 -18.96 34.99 -3.94
N GLN A 525 -18.56 35.77 -2.92
CA GLN A 525 -17.62 36.88 -3.04
C GLN A 525 -16.14 36.45 -3.09
N LEU A 526 -15.83 35.18 -2.83
CA LEU A 526 -14.46 34.67 -2.82
C LEU A 526 -13.96 34.48 -4.26
N PRO A 527 -12.92 35.21 -4.71
CA PRO A 527 -12.58 35.31 -6.14
C PRO A 527 -11.83 34.10 -6.70
N SER A 528 -11.21 33.28 -5.84
CA SER A 528 -10.36 32.14 -6.23
C SER A 528 -10.88 30.79 -5.73
N LEU A 529 -12.11 30.75 -5.18
CA LEU A 529 -12.69 29.53 -4.64
C LEU A 529 -12.98 28.54 -5.78
N GLU A 530 -12.33 27.38 -5.76
CA GLU A 530 -12.49 26.31 -6.76
C GLU A 530 -13.28 25.12 -6.21
N ASN A 531 -13.12 24.82 -4.91
CA ASN A 531 -13.70 23.66 -4.26
C ASN A 531 -14.52 24.07 -3.02
N LEU A 532 -15.80 23.72 -2.99
CA LEU A 532 -16.68 23.96 -1.85
C LEU A 532 -17.37 22.66 -1.43
N HIS A 533 -17.14 22.23 -0.18
CA HIS A 533 -17.76 21.05 0.41
C HIS A 533 -18.55 21.46 1.66
N ILE A 534 -19.86 21.19 1.66
CA ILE A 534 -20.74 21.47 2.79
C ILE A 534 -21.36 20.15 3.20
N GLN A 535 -21.08 19.71 4.44
CA GLN A 535 -21.57 18.46 4.97
C GLN A 535 -22.16 18.60 6.38
N GLY A 536 -23.30 17.97 6.64
CA GLY A 536 -23.86 17.85 7.99
C GLY A 536 -24.41 19.16 8.55
N MET A 537 -24.95 20.03 7.68
CA MET A 537 -25.64 21.27 8.07
C MET A 537 -27.15 21.02 8.16
N LYS A 538 -27.57 20.46 9.30
CA LYS A 538 -28.91 19.90 9.45
C LYS A 538 -30.04 20.92 9.53
N ALA A 539 -29.79 22.10 10.12
CA ALA A 539 -30.80 23.13 10.35
C ALA A 539 -30.99 24.12 9.18
N VAL A 540 -30.22 24.00 8.09
CA VAL A 540 -30.38 24.88 6.92
C VAL A 540 -31.63 24.49 6.14
N GLU A 541 -32.65 25.34 6.19
CA GLU A 541 -33.90 25.13 5.45
C GLU A 541 -33.81 25.64 4.00
N ASN A 542 -33.14 26.77 3.77
CA ASN A 542 -33.08 27.43 2.47
C ASN A 542 -31.66 27.95 2.18
N ILE A 543 -31.19 27.77 0.95
CA ILE A 543 -29.99 28.44 0.44
C ILE A 543 -30.45 29.71 -0.28
N GLY A 544 -30.34 30.86 0.39
CA GLY A 544 -30.82 32.14 -0.10
C GLY A 544 -29.77 32.98 -0.86
N LEU A 545 -30.15 34.23 -1.17
CA LEU A 545 -29.29 35.19 -1.87
C LEU A 545 -28.02 35.56 -1.07
N GLU A 546 -28.05 35.39 0.25
CA GLU A 546 -26.91 35.60 1.13
C GLU A 546 -25.70 34.76 0.73
N PHE A 547 -25.90 33.53 0.26
CA PHE A 547 -24.82 32.62 -0.14
C PHE A 547 -23.96 33.18 -1.29
N TYR A 548 -24.58 33.94 -2.19
CA TYR A 548 -23.91 34.58 -3.33
C TYR A 548 -23.17 35.86 -2.93
N GLY A 549 -23.58 36.50 -1.82
CA GLY A 549 -23.08 37.79 -1.37
C GLY A 549 -23.85 38.98 -1.96
N LEU A 550 -24.34 39.86 -1.08
CA LEU A 550 -25.12 41.05 -1.44
C LEU A 550 -24.28 42.02 -2.28
N GLY A 551 -24.73 42.33 -3.50
CA GLY A 551 -24.08 43.29 -4.41
C GLY A 551 -22.93 42.73 -5.27
N CYS A 552 -22.70 41.41 -5.25
CA CYS A 552 -21.71 40.76 -6.12
C CYS A 552 -22.27 40.60 -7.55
N SER A 553 -21.59 41.09 -8.58
CA SER A 553 -22.08 40.95 -9.97
C SER A 553 -21.91 39.55 -10.56
N ASN A 554 -20.87 38.80 -10.14
CA ASN A 554 -20.58 37.45 -10.64
C ASN A 554 -20.10 36.55 -9.48
N PRO A 555 -21.04 36.00 -8.69
CA PRO A 555 -20.68 35.16 -7.57
C PRO A 555 -20.10 33.82 -8.05
N PHE A 556 -19.12 33.30 -7.31
CA PHE A 556 -18.40 32.06 -7.62
C PHE A 556 -17.76 32.05 -9.04
N PRO A 557 -16.85 32.98 -9.35
CA PRO A 557 -16.25 33.10 -10.68
C PRO A 557 -15.35 31.91 -11.07
N THR A 558 -14.77 31.22 -10.09
CA THR A 558 -13.79 30.13 -10.28
C THR A 558 -14.26 28.76 -9.81
N LEU A 559 -15.44 28.65 -9.19
CA LEU A 559 -15.89 27.42 -8.54
C LEU A 559 -16.03 26.29 -9.56
N GLN A 560 -15.34 25.17 -9.33
CA GLN A 560 -15.31 23.98 -10.20
C GLN A 560 -16.03 22.78 -9.59
N ILE A 561 -15.92 22.60 -8.26
CA ILE A 561 -16.51 21.48 -7.52
C ILE A 561 -17.37 22.02 -6.38
N LEU A 562 -18.64 21.61 -6.38
CA LEU A 562 -19.59 21.89 -5.30
C LEU A 562 -20.20 20.58 -4.78
N THR A 563 -20.00 20.30 -3.50
CA THR A 563 -20.60 19.16 -2.81
C THR A 563 -21.48 19.64 -1.66
N LEU A 564 -22.74 19.21 -1.67
CA LEU A 564 -23.74 19.45 -0.63
C LEU A 564 -24.20 18.08 -0.10
N GLU A 565 -23.92 17.78 1.15
CA GLU A 565 -24.12 16.44 1.72
C GLU A 565 -24.76 16.49 3.11
N ASP A 566 -25.70 15.59 3.40
CA ASP A 566 -26.33 15.47 4.73
C ASP A 566 -26.96 16.79 5.22
N MET A 567 -27.88 17.32 4.40
CA MET A 567 -28.67 18.53 4.70
C MET A 567 -30.17 18.18 4.72
N PRO A 568 -30.67 17.53 5.80
CA PRO A 568 -32.02 16.96 5.88
C PRO A 568 -33.18 17.95 5.81
N GLU A 569 -33.03 19.16 6.36
CA GLU A 569 -34.09 20.17 6.40
C GLU A 569 -34.13 21.07 5.16
N TRP A 570 -33.15 20.94 4.26
CA TRP A 570 -33.02 21.78 3.09
C TRP A 570 -34.15 21.54 2.09
N GLN A 571 -34.91 22.59 1.82
CA GLN A 571 -36.13 22.59 1.00
C GLN A 571 -35.97 23.33 -0.32
N ASP A 572 -35.39 24.54 -0.32
CA ASP A 572 -35.31 25.40 -1.51
C ASP A 572 -33.92 26.01 -1.75
N TRP A 573 -33.62 26.29 -3.02
CA TRP A 573 -32.41 26.99 -3.47
C TRP A 573 -32.80 28.20 -4.31
N SER A 574 -32.59 29.40 -3.74
CA SER A 574 -32.93 30.66 -4.39
C SER A 574 -32.11 30.92 -5.65
N HIS A 575 -32.76 31.43 -6.69
CA HIS A 575 -32.14 31.81 -7.95
C HIS A 575 -31.36 33.13 -7.83
N PHE A 576 -30.16 33.19 -8.41
CA PHE A 576 -29.36 34.40 -8.52
C PHE A 576 -29.59 35.07 -9.88
N GLY A 577 -30.34 36.18 -9.91
CA GLY A 577 -30.63 36.92 -11.13
C GLY A 577 -31.73 37.98 -10.94
N VAL A 578 -31.32 39.22 -10.64
CA VAL A 578 -32.21 40.41 -10.70
C VAL A 578 -31.87 41.29 -11.92
N GLU A 579 -30.72 41.05 -12.57
CA GLU A 579 -30.21 41.83 -13.71
C GLU A 579 -29.77 40.91 -14.87
N GLU A 580 -30.15 41.25 -16.10
CA GLU A 580 -29.97 40.45 -17.34
C GLU A 580 -28.51 40.06 -17.72
N ARG A 581 -27.50 40.42 -16.92
CA ARG A 581 -26.07 40.19 -17.22
C ARG A 581 -25.26 39.45 -16.16
N ALA A 582 -25.80 39.22 -14.97
CA ALA A 582 -25.09 38.61 -13.85
C ALA A 582 -25.29 37.09 -13.85
N GLN A 583 -24.21 36.29 -13.86
CA GLN A 583 -24.28 34.82 -13.86
C GLN A 583 -23.45 34.22 -12.73
N ALA A 584 -24.08 33.34 -11.94
CA ALA A 584 -23.40 32.53 -10.94
C ALA A 584 -22.85 31.23 -11.57
N PHE A 585 -21.85 30.61 -10.92
CA PHE A 585 -21.36 29.26 -11.26
C PHE A 585 -20.82 29.08 -12.69
N ILE A 586 -20.20 30.11 -13.25
CA ILE A 586 -19.70 30.13 -14.64
C ILE A 586 -18.65 29.06 -14.99
N ARG A 587 -18.02 28.42 -13.98
CA ARG A 587 -16.99 27.38 -14.16
C ARG A 587 -17.33 26.05 -13.47
N LEU A 588 -18.54 25.91 -12.92
CA LEU A 588 -18.89 24.73 -12.14
C LEU A 588 -18.93 23.50 -13.04
N SER A 589 -18.07 22.53 -12.76
CA SER A 589 -17.91 21.31 -13.56
C SER A 589 -18.45 20.06 -12.86
N GLU A 590 -18.34 19.99 -11.53
CA GLU A 590 -18.83 18.88 -10.73
C GLU A 590 -19.81 19.39 -9.67
N LEU A 591 -21.02 18.81 -9.66
CA LEU A 591 -22.03 19.04 -8.63
C LEU A 591 -22.42 17.71 -8.00
N SER A 592 -22.30 17.60 -6.68
CA SER A 592 -22.67 16.42 -5.91
C SER A 592 -23.65 16.80 -4.81
N ILE A 593 -24.85 16.21 -4.82
CA ILE A 593 -25.91 16.45 -3.84
C ILE A 593 -26.29 15.11 -3.21
N LYS A 594 -26.09 14.98 -1.90
CA LYS A 594 -26.22 13.71 -1.19
C LYS A 594 -27.03 13.85 0.08
N ARG A 595 -27.94 12.91 0.34
CA ARG A 595 -28.74 12.83 1.58
C ARG A 595 -29.46 14.15 1.90
N CYS A 596 -30.19 14.68 0.92
CA CYS A 596 -31.00 15.91 1.01
C CYS A 596 -32.48 15.58 0.71
N PRO A 597 -33.20 14.93 1.65
CA PRO A 597 -34.52 14.36 1.40
C PRO A 597 -35.65 15.37 1.13
N LYS A 598 -35.61 16.57 1.72
CA LYS A 598 -36.67 17.59 1.60
C LYS A 598 -36.50 18.54 0.40
N LEU A 599 -35.43 18.40 -0.39
CA LEU A 599 -35.10 19.33 -1.46
C LEU A 599 -36.14 19.28 -2.60
N LEU A 600 -36.93 20.34 -2.72
CA LEU A 600 -38.05 20.47 -3.66
C LEU A 600 -37.58 20.97 -5.03
N GLY A 601 -36.90 20.12 -5.81
CA GLY A 601 -36.84 20.19 -7.28
C GLY A 601 -36.25 21.42 -7.99
N LYS A 602 -35.98 22.54 -7.31
CA LYS A 602 -35.48 23.77 -7.92
C LYS A 602 -33.96 23.85 -7.74
N LEU A 603 -33.22 23.47 -8.78
CA LEU A 603 -31.81 23.86 -8.92
C LEU A 603 -31.73 25.19 -9.69
N PRO A 604 -30.66 25.98 -9.52
CA PRO A 604 -30.43 27.21 -10.29
C PRO A 604 -30.42 26.93 -11.80
N GLU A 605 -31.08 27.78 -12.60
CA GLU A 605 -31.26 27.57 -14.05
C GLU A 605 -29.94 27.67 -14.87
N ASN A 606 -28.90 28.32 -14.32
CA ASN A 606 -27.64 28.62 -15.03
C ASN A 606 -26.49 27.61 -14.77
N LEU A 607 -26.80 26.32 -14.60
CA LEU A 607 -25.79 25.25 -14.39
C LEU A 607 -25.26 24.65 -15.71
N THR A 608 -25.02 25.48 -16.73
CA THR A 608 -24.74 25.05 -18.10
C THR A 608 -23.38 24.38 -18.30
N HIS A 609 -22.42 24.60 -17.41
CA HIS A 609 -21.04 24.09 -17.50
C HIS A 609 -20.82 22.76 -16.73
N VAL A 610 -21.83 22.28 -16.01
CA VAL A 610 -21.72 21.06 -15.19
C VAL A 610 -21.51 19.85 -16.10
N ARG A 611 -20.37 19.19 -15.94
CA ARG A 611 -19.97 17.98 -16.68
C ARG A 611 -20.29 16.70 -15.92
N LYS A 612 -20.28 16.76 -14.58
CA LYS A 612 -20.56 15.62 -13.71
C LYS A 612 -21.59 15.99 -12.65
N LEU A 613 -22.65 15.20 -12.59
CA LEU A 613 -23.74 15.35 -11.62
C LEU A 613 -23.92 14.04 -10.84
N GLU A 614 -23.82 14.13 -9.52
CA GLU A 614 -24.05 13.00 -8.62
C GLU A 614 -25.21 13.34 -7.66
N ILE A 615 -26.22 12.49 -7.62
CA ILE A 615 -27.36 12.61 -6.72
C ILE A 615 -27.52 11.31 -5.94
N GLU A 616 -27.53 11.40 -4.61
CA GLU A 616 -27.65 10.26 -3.71
C GLU A 616 -28.68 10.55 -2.62
N GLU A 617 -29.64 9.65 -2.38
CA GLU A 617 -30.65 9.78 -1.30
C GLU A 617 -31.41 11.12 -1.32
N CYS A 618 -31.77 11.62 -2.51
CA CYS A 618 -32.55 12.86 -2.70
C CYS A 618 -33.85 12.56 -3.49
N PRO A 619 -34.84 11.89 -2.87
CA PRO A 619 -36.03 11.38 -3.56
C PRO A 619 -36.85 12.46 -4.26
N LEU A 620 -37.02 13.65 -3.67
CA LEU A 620 -37.86 14.71 -4.22
C LEU A 620 -37.22 15.48 -5.39
N LEU A 621 -35.89 15.44 -5.51
CA LEU A 621 -35.14 16.19 -6.52
C LEU A 621 -35.39 15.65 -7.94
N VAL A 622 -35.51 14.33 -8.09
CA VAL A 622 -35.66 13.67 -9.41
C VAL A 622 -37.08 13.80 -9.99
N PHE A 623 -38.09 14.08 -9.17
CA PHE A 623 -39.45 14.40 -9.64
C PHE A 623 -39.50 15.66 -10.52
N ALA A 624 -38.57 16.60 -10.33
CA ALA A 624 -38.48 17.79 -11.18
C ALA A 624 -38.11 17.48 -12.64
N TRP A 625 -37.55 16.31 -12.91
CA TRP A 625 -37.20 15.85 -14.26
C TRP A 625 -38.28 15.00 -14.93
N ALA A 626 -39.31 14.58 -14.19
CA ALA A 626 -40.38 13.72 -14.70
C ALA A 626 -41.53 14.53 -15.33
N PRO A 627 -42.07 14.11 -16.48
CA PRO A 627 -43.28 14.71 -17.03
C PRO A 627 -44.51 14.34 -16.16
N SER A 628 -45.16 15.33 -15.54
CA SER A 628 -46.36 15.12 -14.71
C SER A 628 -47.65 15.07 -15.55
N PRO A 629 -48.61 14.16 -15.28
CA PRO A 629 -49.85 14.03 -16.06
C PRO A 629 -50.87 15.16 -15.89
N THR A 630 -50.94 15.84 -14.73
CA THR A 630 -51.97 16.86 -14.49
C THR A 630 -51.66 17.68 -13.22
N GLU A 631 -51.86 19.01 -13.30
CA GLU A 631 -51.95 19.99 -12.19
C GLU A 631 -50.70 20.60 -11.51
N LEU A 632 -49.45 20.26 -11.88
CA LEU A 632 -48.24 20.98 -11.41
C LEU A 632 -47.73 22.03 -12.41
N ASN A 633 -48.61 22.92 -12.88
CA ASN A 633 -48.26 23.96 -13.86
C ASN A 633 -47.46 25.15 -13.30
N GLN A 634 -47.11 25.17 -12.01
CA GLN A 634 -46.40 26.30 -11.37
C GLN A 634 -44.92 26.05 -11.01
N VAL A 635 -44.38 24.84 -11.24
CA VAL A 635 -42.98 24.50 -10.88
C VAL A 635 -42.24 23.90 -12.07
N ARG A 636 -42.12 24.67 -13.16
CA ARG A 636 -41.27 24.29 -14.30
C ARG A 636 -39.92 24.98 -14.21
N ASN A 637 -38.92 24.31 -13.64
CA ASN A 637 -37.53 24.62 -13.94
C ASN A 637 -37.06 23.63 -15.00
N THR A 638 -36.85 24.12 -16.22
CA THR A 638 -36.29 23.31 -17.31
C THR A 638 -34.77 23.29 -17.14
N LEU A 639 -34.24 22.34 -16.38
CA LEU A 639 -32.80 22.26 -16.13
C LEU A 639 -32.05 21.93 -17.44
N GLN A 640 -31.27 22.89 -17.94
CA GLN A 640 -30.52 22.76 -19.20
C GLN A 640 -29.08 22.29 -18.94
N PHE A 641 -28.89 20.97 -18.81
CA PHE A 641 -27.57 20.36 -18.63
C PHE A 641 -26.84 20.11 -19.97
N VAL A 642 -26.62 21.18 -20.73
CA VAL A 642 -26.09 21.10 -22.12
C VAL A 642 -24.72 20.40 -22.20
N ALA A 643 -23.86 20.57 -21.18
CA ALA A 643 -22.49 20.03 -21.16
C ALA A 643 -22.31 18.76 -20.32
N LEU A 644 -23.39 18.12 -19.85
CA LEU A 644 -23.28 16.98 -18.92
C LEU A 644 -22.74 15.73 -19.61
N ILE A 645 -21.65 15.21 -19.07
CA ILE A 645 -20.92 14.03 -19.57
C ILE A 645 -21.20 12.81 -18.70
N SER A 646 -21.33 13.00 -17.39
CA SER A 646 -21.53 11.94 -16.40
C SER A 646 -22.68 12.24 -15.46
N LEU A 647 -23.59 11.28 -15.31
CA LEU A 647 -24.71 11.34 -14.38
C LEU A 647 -24.73 10.07 -13.51
N SER A 648 -24.82 10.25 -12.19
CA SER A 648 -24.93 9.14 -11.23
C SER A 648 -26.11 9.37 -10.29
N LEU A 649 -27.05 8.44 -10.26
CA LEU A 649 -28.20 8.44 -9.35
C LEU A 649 -28.14 7.24 -8.41
N THR A 650 -28.23 7.49 -7.12
CA THR A 650 -28.16 6.47 -6.06
C THR A 650 -29.31 6.64 -5.06
N HIS A 651 -30.03 5.58 -4.70
CA HIS A 651 -31.10 5.61 -3.68
C HIS A 651 -32.17 6.69 -3.91
N VAL A 652 -32.60 6.87 -5.16
CA VAL A 652 -33.67 7.79 -5.53
C VAL A 652 -34.99 7.01 -5.70
N SER A 653 -36.13 7.65 -5.44
CA SER A 653 -37.46 7.13 -5.80
C SER A 653 -37.87 7.65 -7.18
N ILE A 654 -38.14 6.77 -8.14
CA ILE A 654 -38.69 7.16 -9.44
C ILE A 654 -40.22 7.02 -9.36
N PRO A 655 -41.02 8.01 -9.82
CA PRO A 655 -42.47 7.87 -9.87
C PRO A 655 -42.85 6.58 -10.61
N ASP A 656 -43.72 5.80 -9.98
CA ASP A 656 -44.15 4.50 -10.46
C ASP A 656 -44.55 4.59 -11.94
N SER A 657 -43.97 3.74 -12.78
CA SER A 657 -44.30 3.61 -14.22
C SER A 657 -45.70 3.01 -14.46
N GLY A 658 -46.57 3.13 -13.46
CA GLY A 658 -47.95 2.69 -13.47
C GLY A 658 -48.64 3.28 -14.70
N ASN A 659 -49.20 2.39 -15.51
CA ASN A 659 -49.99 2.66 -16.71
C ASN A 659 -50.57 4.08 -16.70
N PRO A 660 -50.15 4.99 -17.61
CA PRO A 660 -51.03 6.08 -17.99
C PRO A 660 -52.22 5.44 -18.71
N LYS A 661 -53.20 4.96 -17.92
CA LYS A 661 -54.50 4.62 -18.46
C LYS A 661 -55.06 5.92 -19.00
N VAL A 662 -55.38 5.88 -20.29
CA VAL A 662 -56.01 6.93 -21.10
C VAL A 662 -54.99 7.87 -21.75
N GLY A 663 -54.98 7.79 -23.09
CA GLY A 663 -54.02 8.40 -23.98
C GLY A 663 -53.97 9.92 -23.91
N ASN A 664 -52.77 10.44 -24.09
CA ASN A 664 -52.51 11.76 -24.61
C ASN A 664 -51.18 11.70 -25.38
N GLU A 665 -51.21 11.23 -26.63
CA GLU A 665 -50.09 11.35 -27.57
C GLU A 665 -49.57 12.80 -27.67
N ALA A 666 -50.40 13.78 -27.32
CA ALA A 666 -50.06 15.21 -27.23
C ALA A 666 -49.06 15.60 -26.11
N MET A 667 -48.89 14.82 -25.04
CA MET A 667 -47.88 15.14 -23.99
C MET A 667 -46.46 14.69 -24.37
N LEU A 668 -46.33 13.64 -25.17
CA LEU A 668 -45.06 13.13 -25.69
C LEU A 668 -44.53 13.96 -26.87
N GLU A 669 -45.40 14.60 -27.67
CA GLU A 669 -44.98 15.51 -28.74
C GLU A 669 -44.27 16.78 -28.24
N ASN A 670 -44.58 17.21 -27.01
CA ASN A 670 -43.95 18.39 -26.39
C ASN A 670 -42.59 18.09 -25.73
N ALA A 671 -42.13 16.84 -25.67
CA ALA A 671 -40.82 16.46 -25.15
C ALA A 671 -39.70 16.56 -26.21
N ARG A 672 -39.60 17.70 -26.90
CA ARG A 672 -38.47 18.04 -27.81
C ARG A 672 -37.20 18.44 -27.03
N TYR A 673 -36.92 17.77 -25.92
CA TYR A 673 -35.92 18.21 -24.94
C TYR A 673 -34.73 17.26 -24.91
N SER A 674 -33.84 17.38 -25.89
CA SER A 674 -32.57 16.64 -25.95
C SER A 674 -31.47 17.34 -25.14
N TYR A 675 -31.69 17.53 -23.84
CA TYR A 675 -30.72 18.24 -22.97
C TYR A 675 -29.57 17.35 -22.46
N LEU A 676 -29.64 16.04 -22.69
CA LEU A 676 -28.64 15.04 -22.27
C LEU A 676 -27.90 14.39 -23.46
N SER A 677 -27.92 15.03 -24.63
CA SER A 677 -27.26 14.51 -25.84
C SER A 677 -25.74 14.35 -25.69
N SER A 678 -25.13 15.16 -24.81
CA SER A 678 -23.70 15.14 -24.47
C SER A 678 -23.30 14.03 -23.47
N LEU A 679 -24.27 13.31 -22.89
CA LEU A 679 -24.03 12.33 -21.84
C LEU A 679 -23.28 11.12 -22.38
N ILE A 680 -22.12 10.80 -21.79
CA ILE A 680 -21.27 9.66 -22.16
C ILE A 680 -21.44 8.49 -21.19
N SER A 681 -21.55 8.79 -19.89
CA SER A 681 -21.59 7.79 -18.83
C SER A 681 -22.79 8.01 -17.91
N PHE A 682 -23.56 6.95 -17.71
CA PHE A 682 -24.75 7.00 -16.89
C PHE A 682 -24.80 5.84 -15.89
N THR A 683 -25.03 6.17 -14.62
CA THR A 683 -24.99 5.22 -13.51
C THR A 683 -26.26 5.29 -12.67
N VAL A 684 -26.88 4.12 -12.45
CA VAL A 684 -28.09 3.92 -11.66
C VAL A 684 -27.78 2.93 -10.54
N LYS A 685 -27.97 3.33 -9.28
CA LYS A 685 -27.67 2.51 -8.10
C LYS A 685 -28.84 2.49 -7.12
N ASN A 686 -29.22 1.31 -6.66
CA ASN A 686 -30.15 1.11 -5.54
C ASN A 686 -31.46 1.90 -5.62
N ILE A 687 -32.04 2.05 -6.82
CA ILE A 687 -33.33 2.75 -7.00
C ILE A 687 -34.47 1.85 -6.54
N GLN A 688 -35.32 2.36 -5.64
CA GLN A 688 -36.51 1.67 -5.14
C GLN A 688 -37.69 1.89 -6.11
N GLY A 689 -38.55 0.88 -6.30
CA GLY A 689 -39.68 0.93 -7.24
C GLY A 689 -39.33 0.83 -8.72
N LEU A 690 -38.04 0.70 -9.08
CA LEU A 690 -37.61 0.61 -10.49
C LEU A 690 -37.86 -0.79 -11.05
N ARG A 691 -39.00 -0.98 -11.71
CA ARG A 691 -39.33 -2.23 -12.43
C ARG A 691 -38.66 -2.33 -13.81
N CYS A 692 -38.60 -1.21 -14.52
CA CYS A 692 -37.97 -1.06 -15.85
C CYS A 692 -37.46 0.38 -16.02
N LEU A 693 -36.48 0.61 -16.89
CA LEU A 693 -36.00 1.98 -17.15
C LEU A 693 -37.08 2.78 -17.89
N PRO A 694 -37.51 3.96 -17.39
CA PRO A 694 -38.54 4.75 -18.05
C PRO A 694 -38.12 5.26 -19.44
N GLY A 695 -39.04 5.25 -20.40
CA GLY A 695 -38.76 5.66 -21.79
C GLY A 695 -38.29 7.12 -21.93
N TRP A 696 -38.79 8.03 -21.09
CA TRP A 696 -38.35 9.43 -21.04
C TRP A 696 -36.90 9.60 -20.58
N PHE A 697 -36.36 8.60 -19.87
CA PHE A 697 -34.99 8.60 -19.36
C PHE A 697 -33.96 8.30 -20.45
N LEU A 698 -34.39 7.55 -21.48
CA LEU A 698 -33.56 7.11 -22.60
C LEU A 698 -33.72 8.01 -23.83
N GLN A 699 -34.72 8.88 -23.84
CA GLN A 699 -35.01 9.80 -24.93
C GLN A 699 -33.94 10.89 -25.01
N GLY A 700 -33.19 10.95 -26.12
CA GLY A 700 -32.15 11.96 -26.34
C GLY A 700 -30.73 11.57 -25.91
N LEU A 701 -30.51 10.37 -25.36
CA LEU A 701 -29.18 9.83 -24.98
C LEU A 701 -28.39 9.26 -26.18
N THR A 702 -28.35 9.99 -27.29
CA THR A 702 -27.72 9.48 -28.54
C THR A 702 -26.21 9.32 -28.44
N GLY A 703 -25.55 10.04 -27.52
CA GLY A 703 -24.10 9.99 -27.27
C GLY A 703 -23.64 9.03 -26.17
N LEU A 704 -24.56 8.31 -25.51
CA LEU A 704 -24.25 7.49 -24.34
C LEU A 704 -23.38 6.28 -24.72
N GLN A 705 -22.21 6.16 -24.09
CA GLN A 705 -21.25 5.07 -24.32
C GLN A 705 -21.23 4.04 -23.19
N GLN A 706 -21.54 4.45 -21.96
CA GLN A 706 -21.44 3.59 -20.78
C GLN A 706 -22.71 3.65 -19.94
N LEU A 707 -23.27 2.50 -19.61
CA LEU A 707 -24.43 2.35 -18.73
C LEU A 707 -24.12 1.36 -17.61
N PHE A 708 -24.25 1.81 -16.37
CA PHE A 708 -24.04 0.99 -15.17
C PHE A 708 -25.32 0.93 -14.34
N ILE A 709 -25.82 -0.27 -14.08
CA ILE A 709 -26.99 -0.51 -13.22
C ILE A 709 -26.56 -1.40 -12.06
N ARG A 710 -26.77 -0.96 -10.82
CA ARG A 710 -26.37 -1.72 -9.63
C ARG A 710 -27.46 -1.75 -8.57
N GLY A 711 -27.69 -2.91 -7.96
CA GLY A 711 -28.45 -3.01 -6.70
C GLY A 711 -29.93 -2.63 -6.80
N CYS A 712 -30.49 -2.53 -8.01
CA CYS A 712 -31.91 -2.23 -8.22
C CYS A 712 -32.72 -3.50 -7.96
N GLN A 713 -33.36 -3.57 -6.79
CA GLN A 713 -33.94 -4.80 -6.24
C GLN A 713 -35.24 -5.22 -6.93
N GLU A 714 -35.99 -4.30 -7.53
CA GLU A 714 -37.29 -4.57 -8.17
C GLU A 714 -37.21 -4.65 -9.70
N LEU A 715 -36.02 -4.51 -10.28
CA LEU A 715 -35.81 -4.46 -11.72
C LEU A 715 -36.12 -5.83 -12.34
N THR A 716 -37.18 -5.93 -13.14
CA THR A 716 -37.62 -7.16 -13.81
C THR A 716 -37.16 -7.22 -15.27
N SER A 717 -37.11 -6.07 -15.94
CA SER A 717 -36.70 -5.88 -17.33
C SER A 717 -35.89 -4.59 -17.47
N LEU A 718 -35.06 -4.46 -18.53
CA LEU A 718 -34.39 -3.19 -18.80
C LEU A 718 -35.31 -2.20 -19.53
N TRP A 719 -36.16 -2.70 -20.44
CA TRP A 719 -37.02 -1.88 -21.30
C TRP A 719 -38.40 -2.54 -21.54
N LYS A 720 -39.46 -1.72 -21.70
CA LYS A 720 -40.84 -2.14 -22.07
C LYS A 720 -40.99 -2.38 -23.58
N ASN A 721 -41.80 -3.36 -23.97
CA ASN A 721 -41.99 -3.79 -25.37
C ASN A 721 -42.79 -2.79 -26.23
N GLU A 722 -43.76 -2.06 -25.65
CA GLU A 722 -44.70 -1.18 -26.37
C GLU A 722 -44.10 0.13 -26.96
N VAL A 723 -42.78 0.28 -27.02
CA VAL A 723 -42.14 1.42 -27.72
C VAL A 723 -41.13 0.92 -28.76
N ARG A 724 -41.58 0.07 -29.69
CA ARG A 724 -40.82 -0.41 -30.86
C ARG A 724 -40.30 0.69 -31.83
N ARG A 725 -40.36 1.98 -31.49
CA ARG A 725 -40.05 3.08 -32.45
C ARG A 725 -39.18 4.26 -31.99
N ARG A 726 -38.78 4.44 -30.72
CA ARG A 726 -38.20 5.75 -30.27
C ARG A 726 -36.95 5.76 -29.37
N HIS A 727 -36.41 4.63 -28.92
CA HIS A 727 -35.25 4.62 -28.03
C HIS A 727 -33.98 4.15 -28.76
N ARG A 728 -33.06 5.09 -29.06
CA ARG A 728 -31.79 4.83 -29.78
C ARG A 728 -30.63 5.05 -28.81
N LEU A 729 -29.91 3.99 -28.42
CA LEU A 729 -28.59 4.08 -27.76
C LEU A 729 -27.47 3.65 -28.72
N PRO A 730 -27.30 4.33 -29.88
CA PRO A 730 -26.46 3.84 -30.97
C PRO A 730 -24.97 3.82 -30.61
N ALA A 731 -24.54 4.63 -29.63
CA ALA A 731 -23.15 4.77 -29.23
C ALA A 731 -22.74 3.89 -28.04
N LEU A 732 -23.64 3.04 -27.51
CA LEU A 732 -23.37 2.28 -26.29
C LEU A 732 -22.27 1.24 -26.53
N ARG A 733 -21.16 1.36 -25.80
CA ARG A 733 -19.99 0.47 -25.85
C ARG A 733 -19.89 -0.45 -24.64
N ARG A 734 -20.33 -0.01 -23.46
CA ARG A 734 -20.23 -0.75 -22.21
C ARG A 734 -21.56 -0.78 -21.46
N LEU A 735 -22.03 -1.99 -21.15
CA LEU A 735 -23.20 -2.22 -20.31
C LEU A 735 -22.82 -3.14 -19.14
N GLU A 736 -23.00 -2.65 -17.91
CA GLU A 736 -22.81 -3.47 -16.71
C GLU A 736 -24.06 -3.48 -15.82
N ILE A 737 -24.51 -4.67 -15.46
CA ILE A 737 -25.65 -4.90 -14.58
C ILE A 737 -25.17 -5.74 -13.40
N LYS A 738 -25.35 -5.26 -12.17
CA LYS A 738 -24.84 -5.90 -10.96
C LYS A 738 -25.90 -5.93 -9.86
N GLU A 739 -26.02 -7.02 -9.12
CA GLU A 739 -26.85 -7.09 -7.91
C GLU A 739 -28.34 -6.74 -8.18
N CYS A 740 -28.89 -7.19 -9.32
CA CYS A 740 -30.30 -7.00 -9.70
C CYS A 740 -31.04 -8.35 -9.66
N PRO A 741 -31.47 -8.83 -8.48
CA PRO A 741 -31.91 -10.22 -8.29
C PRO A 741 -33.23 -10.56 -9.00
N GLN A 742 -34.11 -9.58 -9.23
CA GLN A 742 -35.42 -9.78 -9.86
C GLN A 742 -35.37 -9.73 -11.40
N LEU A 743 -34.21 -9.47 -12.02
CA LEU A 743 -34.10 -9.33 -13.47
C LEU A 743 -34.34 -10.68 -14.14
N ILE A 744 -35.40 -10.78 -14.95
CA ILE A 744 -35.80 -12.02 -15.64
C ILE A 744 -35.28 -12.04 -17.07
N SER A 745 -35.42 -10.91 -17.77
CA SER A 745 -35.11 -10.73 -19.19
C SER A 745 -34.65 -9.28 -19.44
N PHE A 746 -34.11 -9.03 -20.64
CA PHE A 746 -33.74 -7.67 -21.05
C PHE A 746 -34.96 -6.87 -21.55
N CYS A 747 -35.95 -7.55 -22.15
CA CYS A 747 -37.21 -6.97 -22.62
C CYS A 747 -38.40 -7.72 -22.02
N GLU A 748 -39.50 -7.03 -21.70
CA GLU A 748 -40.77 -7.68 -21.37
C GLU A 748 -41.31 -8.47 -22.57
N GLU A 749 -41.73 -9.72 -22.36
CA GLU A 749 -42.43 -10.55 -23.34
C GLU A 749 -43.94 -10.33 -23.13
N ASP A 750 -44.66 -9.88 -24.16
CA ASP A 750 -46.11 -9.70 -24.07
C ASP A 750 -46.81 -11.07 -24.10
N GLU A 751 -47.59 -11.41 -23.07
CA GLU A 751 -48.35 -12.66 -22.97
C GLU A 751 -49.49 -12.78 -24.00
N ASN A 752 -49.64 -11.83 -24.94
CA ASN A 752 -50.82 -11.70 -25.82
C ASN A 752 -50.60 -12.01 -27.32
N GLU A 753 -49.40 -12.40 -27.77
CA GLU A 753 -49.15 -12.72 -29.19
C GLU A 753 -49.01 -14.23 -29.44
N GLU A 754 -50.07 -15.00 -29.18
CA GLU A 754 -50.20 -16.39 -29.70
C GLU A 754 -50.80 -16.45 -31.10
N ASN A 755 -51.19 -15.33 -31.72
CA ASN A 755 -51.84 -15.32 -33.03
C ASN A 755 -51.27 -14.22 -33.93
N GLU A 756 -50.17 -14.50 -34.63
CA GLU A 756 -49.99 -14.08 -36.03
C GLU A 756 -48.76 -14.79 -36.61
N GLU A 757 -49.01 -15.87 -37.35
CA GLU A 757 -48.04 -16.47 -38.26
C GLU A 757 -47.81 -15.52 -39.44
N GLY A 758 -46.55 -15.07 -39.59
CA GLY A 758 -46.03 -14.63 -40.89
C GLY A 758 -45.70 -13.14 -41.01
N LEU A 759 -44.45 -12.89 -41.41
CA LEU A 759 -43.93 -11.68 -42.05
C LEU A 759 -43.74 -10.43 -41.18
N GLN A 760 -42.61 -10.38 -40.46
CA GLN A 760 -41.62 -9.27 -40.44
C GLN A 760 -40.58 -9.51 -39.32
N GLN A 761 -39.66 -10.47 -39.48
CA GLN A 761 -38.62 -10.76 -38.46
C GLN A 761 -37.19 -10.33 -38.85
N HIS A 762 -37.01 -9.48 -39.88
CA HIS A 762 -35.66 -9.17 -40.40
C HIS A 762 -35.26 -7.69 -40.52
N GLU A 763 -36.02 -6.72 -40.00
CA GLU A 763 -35.63 -5.28 -40.06
C GLU A 763 -35.42 -4.59 -38.68
N GLU A 764 -35.43 -5.32 -37.55
CA GLU A 764 -35.60 -4.72 -36.21
C GLU A 764 -34.33 -4.54 -35.33
N LEU A 765 -33.09 -4.61 -35.83
CA LEU A 765 -31.90 -4.76 -34.95
C LEU A 765 -30.75 -3.75 -35.11
N HIS A 766 -31.05 -2.45 -35.19
CA HIS A 766 -30.03 -1.38 -35.31
C HIS A 766 -29.56 -0.76 -33.96
N TYR A 767 -30.01 -1.24 -32.79
CA TYR A 767 -30.07 -0.41 -31.58
C TYR A 767 -28.87 -0.50 -30.60
N LEU A 768 -28.00 -1.51 -30.69
CA LEU A 768 -26.84 -1.71 -29.80
C LEU A 768 -25.55 -2.10 -30.56
N MET A 769 -25.47 -1.78 -31.86
CA MET A 769 -24.44 -2.33 -32.75
C MET A 769 -23.00 -2.00 -32.35
N MET A 770 -22.74 -1.05 -31.46
CA MET A 770 -21.38 -0.66 -31.02
C MET A 770 -20.96 -1.26 -29.66
N LEU A 771 -21.75 -2.18 -29.08
CA LEU A 771 -21.45 -2.74 -27.76
C LEU A 771 -20.17 -3.59 -27.81
N GLU A 772 -19.16 -3.21 -27.02
CA GLU A 772 -17.85 -3.86 -26.90
C GLU A 772 -17.77 -4.75 -25.65
N HIS A 773 -18.41 -4.34 -24.55
CA HIS A 773 -18.33 -5.01 -23.25
C HIS A 773 -19.70 -5.17 -22.59
N LEU A 774 -20.06 -6.42 -22.27
CA LEU A 774 -21.27 -6.78 -21.53
C LEU A 774 -20.90 -7.55 -20.25
N LYS A 775 -21.27 -7.00 -19.10
CA LYS A 775 -21.06 -7.65 -17.79
C LYS A 775 -22.34 -7.76 -16.99
N ILE A 776 -22.67 -8.98 -16.57
CA ILE A 776 -23.83 -9.30 -15.75
C ILE A 776 -23.33 -9.98 -14.46
N THR A 777 -23.74 -9.51 -13.30
CA THR A 777 -23.29 -10.06 -12.01
C THR A 777 -24.45 -10.14 -11.02
N SER A 778 -24.62 -11.27 -10.35
CA SER A 778 -25.60 -11.45 -9.27
C SER A 778 -27.05 -11.11 -9.69
N CYS A 779 -27.47 -11.61 -10.85
CA CYS A 779 -28.84 -11.51 -11.35
C CYS A 779 -29.53 -12.87 -11.19
N GLU A 780 -30.19 -13.07 -10.05
CA GLU A 780 -30.63 -14.40 -9.60
C GLU A 780 -31.71 -15.03 -10.46
N LYS A 781 -32.70 -14.24 -10.91
CA LYS A 781 -33.83 -14.72 -11.72
C LYS A 781 -33.59 -14.71 -13.23
N LEU A 782 -32.41 -14.32 -13.70
CA LEU A 782 -32.12 -14.19 -15.13
C LEU A 782 -32.14 -15.58 -15.78
N LYS A 783 -33.12 -15.83 -16.66
CA LYS A 783 -33.30 -17.15 -17.30
C LYS A 783 -32.63 -17.26 -18.67
N ASN A 784 -32.77 -16.22 -19.48
CA ASN A 784 -32.38 -16.19 -20.88
C ASN A 784 -31.59 -14.91 -21.21
N LEU A 785 -30.57 -15.06 -22.05
CA LEU A 785 -29.90 -13.94 -22.70
C LEU A 785 -30.68 -13.55 -23.98
N PRO A 786 -30.62 -12.27 -24.40
CA PRO A 786 -31.37 -11.81 -25.56
C PRO A 786 -30.91 -12.46 -26.87
N LEU A 787 -31.86 -12.74 -27.77
CA LEU A 787 -31.58 -13.34 -29.09
C LEU A 787 -30.61 -12.47 -29.91
N TRP A 788 -30.73 -11.15 -29.88
CA TRP A 788 -29.90 -10.20 -30.63
C TRP A 788 -28.41 -10.17 -30.25
N LEU A 789 -27.98 -10.88 -29.21
CA LEU A 789 -26.59 -10.94 -28.77
C LEU A 789 -25.64 -11.42 -29.90
N HIS A 790 -26.11 -12.33 -30.77
CA HIS A 790 -25.33 -12.84 -31.91
C HIS A 790 -25.03 -11.78 -32.99
N ASN A 791 -25.83 -10.70 -33.05
CA ASN A 791 -25.71 -9.63 -34.06
C ASN A 791 -24.76 -8.49 -33.65
N LEU A 792 -24.16 -8.55 -32.47
CA LEU A 792 -23.26 -7.52 -31.95
C LEU A 792 -21.86 -7.63 -32.57
N LYS A 793 -21.64 -6.90 -33.67
CA LYS A 793 -20.41 -6.96 -34.49
C LYS A 793 -19.13 -6.45 -33.82
N TYR A 794 -19.21 -5.90 -32.60
CA TYR A 794 -18.06 -5.32 -31.89
C TYR A 794 -17.88 -5.89 -30.49
N LEU A 795 -18.71 -6.86 -30.06
CA LEU A 795 -18.63 -7.40 -28.71
C LEU A 795 -17.34 -8.21 -28.55
N GLN A 796 -16.49 -7.78 -27.61
CA GLN A 796 -15.20 -8.40 -27.30
C GLN A 796 -15.27 -9.18 -25.97
N ASP A 797 -15.95 -8.60 -24.97
CA ASP A 797 -16.01 -9.18 -23.63
C ASP A 797 -17.44 -9.50 -23.22
N LEU A 798 -17.66 -10.76 -22.81
CA LEU A 798 -18.89 -11.23 -22.19
C LEU A 798 -18.57 -11.88 -20.84
N ILE A 799 -19.03 -11.24 -19.76
CA ILE A 799 -18.74 -11.65 -18.38
C ILE A 799 -20.07 -11.89 -17.64
N ILE A 800 -20.31 -13.11 -17.18
CA ILE A 800 -21.52 -13.52 -16.46
C ILE A 800 -21.12 -14.15 -15.14
N ILE A 801 -21.54 -13.57 -14.01
CA ILE A 801 -21.08 -13.97 -12.68
C ILE A 801 -22.30 -14.12 -11.75
N TYR A 802 -22.40 -15.21 -10.99
CA TYR A 802 -23.48 -15.48 -10.02
C TYR A 802 -24.89 -15.34 -10.61
N CYS A 803 -25.16 -15.98 -11.76
CA CYS A 803 -26.49 -16.02 -12.39
C CYS A 803 -27.06 -17.44 -12.33
N PRO A 804 -27.61 -17.90 -11.18
CA PRO A 804 -27.96 -19.29 -10.95
C PRO A 804 -29.11 -19.83 -11.83
N CYS A 805 -30.07 -19.00 -12.25
CA CYS A 805 -31.20 -19.43 -13.08
C CYS A 805 -30.93 -19.44 -14.60
N LEU A 806 -29.74 -19.03 -15.05
CA LEU A 806 -29.40 -19.00 -16.48
C LEU A 806 -29.27 -20.43 -17.02
N ILE A 807 -30.12 -20.82 -17.98
CA ILE A 807 -30.20 -22.21 -18.45
C ILE A 807 -29.46 -22.42 -19.78
N PHE A 808 -29.66 -21.53 -20.76
CA PHE A 808 -29.12 -21.65 -22.11
C PHE A 808 -28.67 -20.30 -22.68
N PHE A 809 -27.73 -20.35 -23.62
CA PHE A 809 -27.42 -19.25 -24.54
C PHE A 809 -28.36 -19.27 -25.75
N PRO A 810 -28.50 -18.15 -26.51
CA PRO A 810 -29.31 -18.11 -27.72
C PRO A 810 -28.93 -19.21 -28.72
N LYS A 811 -29.93 -19.82 -29.38
CA LYS A 811 -29.71 -20.87 -30.39
C LYS A 811 -28.83 -20.39 -31.57
N GLU A 812 -28.88 -19.09 -31.87
CA GLU A 812 -28.13 -18.43 -32.95
C GLU A 812 -26.65 -18.18 -32.58
N GLY A 813 -26.24 -18.48 -31.34
CA GLY A 813 -24.84 -18.43 -30.89
C GLY A 813 -24.39 -17.09 -30.30
N LEU A 814 -23.06 -16.93 -30.20
CA LEU A 814 -22.38 -15.71 -29.73
C LEU A 814 -21.64 -15.04 -30.91
N PRO A 815 -21.39 -13.72 -30.84
CA PRO A 815 -20.72 -13.00 -31.91
C PRO A 815 -19.26 -13.47 -32.09
N SER A 816 -18.82 -13.63 -33.34
CA SER A 816 -17.49 -14.15 -33.67
C SER A 816 -16.33 -13.21 -33.30
N THR A 817 -16.61 -11.96 -32.95
CA THR A 817 -15.64 -10.96 -32.45
C THR A 817 -15.26 -11.12 -30.99
N LEU A 818 -15.93 -12.03 -30.26
CA LEU A 818 -15.72 -12.23 -28.83
C LEU A 818 -14.30 -12.74 -28.54
N THR A 819 -13.54 -12.00 -27.72
CA THR A 819 -12.18 -12.34 -27.29
C THR A 819 -12.16 -12.99 -25.91
N THR A 820 -13.09 -12.60 -25.03
CA THR A 820 -13.18 -13.09 -23.65
C THR A 820 -14.58 -13.57 -23.32
N LEU A 821 -14.68 -14.82 -22.85
CA LEU A 821 -15.89 -15.37 -22.24
C LEU A 821 -15.58 -15.82 -20.82
N ASP A 822 -16.18 -15.17 -19.82
CA ASP A 822 -16.00 -15.48 -18.40
C ASP A 822 -17.34 -15.77 -17.73
N ILE A 823 -17.52 -17.00 -17.26
CA ILE A 823 -18.74 -17.52 -16.64
C ILE A 823 -18.39 -18.06 -15.25
N LEU A 824 -18.92 -17.44 -14.20
CA LEU A 824 -18.69 -17.82 -12.81
C LEU A 824 -20.03 -18.09 -12.09
N ASN A 825 -20.16 -19.20 -11.38
CA ASN A 825 -21.29 -19.53 -10.51
C ASN A 825 -22.67 -19.46 -11.19
N CYS A 826 -22.79 -20.03 -12.39
CA CYS A 826 -24.05 -20.19 -13.11
C CYS A 826 -24.60 -21.61 -12.91
N GLY A 827 -25.41 -21.79 -11.87
CA GLY A 827 -25.88 -23.08 -11.36
C GLY A 827 -26.67 -23.95 -12.35
N ALA A 828 -27.64 -23.36 -13.06
CA ALA A 828 -28.56 -24.06 -13.96
C ALA A 828 -28.05 -24.22 -15.41
N LEU A 829 -26.85 -23.69 -15.72
CA LEU A 829 -26.31 -23.68 -17.08
C LEU A 829 -25.98 -25.10 -17.54
N ARG A 830 -26.66 -25.58 -18.60
CA ARG A 830 -26.53 -26.96 -19.08
C ARG A 830 -25.51 -27.13 -20.20
N SER A 831 -25.38 -26.13 -21.07
CA SER A 831 -24.44 -26.14 -22.20
C SER A 831 -24.06 -24.72 -22.62
N LEU A 832 -22.89 -24.59 -23.25
CA LEU A 832 -22.43 -23.37 -23.91
C LEU A 832 -22.80 -23.39 -25.41
N PRO A 833 -22.82 -22.22 -26.09
CA PRO A 833 -23.08 -22.14 -27.52
C PRO A 833 -21.92 -22.73 -28.35
N GLU A 834 -22.10 -22.87 -29.66
CA GLU A 834 -21.09 -23.39 -30.57
C GLU A 834 -19.80 -22.55 -30.57
N LEU A 835 -18.83 -22.97 -29.74
CA LEU A 835 -17.56 -22.25 -29.52
C LEU A 835 -16.65 -22.19 -30.76
N THR A 836 -16.81 -23.09 -31.73
CA THR A 836 -16.01 -23.11 -32.97
C THR A 836 -16.26 -21.92 -33.88
N MET A 837 -17.44 -21.31 -33.78
CA MET A 837 -17.79 -20.13 -34.56
C MET A 837 -17.12 -18.85 -33.99
N LEU A 838 -16.48 -18.94 -32.82
CA LEU A 838 -15.82 -17.84 -32.13
C LEU A 838 -14.34 -17.74 -32.51
N ASN A 839 -14.10 -17.34 -33.76
CA ASN A 839 -12.77 -17.28 -34.36
C ASN A 839 -11.83 -16.22 -33.74
N SER A 840 -12.30 -15.40 -32.81
CA SER A 840 -11.49 -14.39 -32.10
C SER A 840 -11.26 -14.72 -30.63
N LEU A 841 -11.80 -15.85 -30.13
CA LEU A 841 -11.81 -16.16 -28.70
C LEU A 841 -10.38 -16.51 -28.23
N GLU A 842 -9.85 -15.73 -27.29
CA GLU A 842 -8.52 -15.94 -26.70
C GLU A 842 -8.61 -16.52 -25.29
N THR A 843 -9.64 -16.16 -24.52
CA THR A 843 -9.79 -16.56 -23.12
C THR A 843 -11.17 -17.12 -22.83
N LEU A 844 -11.21 -18.36 -22.33
CA LEU A 844 -12.41 -19.03 -21.85
C LEU A 844 -12.26 -19.38 -20.37
N LYS A 845 -13.13 -18.82 -19.53
CA LYS A 845 -13.18 -19.09 -18.10
C LYS A 845 -14.57 -19.60 -17.73
N VAL A 846 -14.64 -20.80 -17.16
CA VAL A 846 -15.88 -21.40 -16.65
C VAL A 846 -15.62 -21.92 -15.25
N ARG A 847 -16.32 -21.37 -14.27
CA ARG A 847 -16.06 -21.63 -12.85
C ARG A 847 -17.39 -21.82 -12.10
N GLY A 848 -17.50 -22.83 -11.24
CA GLY A 848 -18.69 -23.04 -10.40
C GLY A 848 -19.98 -23.29 -11.18
N CYS A 849 -19.93 -24.01 -12.29
CA CYS A 849 -21.10 -24.35 -13.11
C CYS A 849 -21.42 -25.85 -12.97
N PRO A 850 -22.13 -26.28 -11.91
CA PRO A 850 -22.32 -27.69 -11.59
C PRO A 850 -23.23 -28.43 -12.56
N SER A 851 -24.21 -27.79 -13.22
CA SER A 851 -25.12 -28.46 -14.18
C SER A 851 -24.54 -28.67 -15.57
N LEU A 852 -23.34 -28.14 -15.84
CA LEU A 852 -22.71 -28.19 -17.14
C LEU A 852 -22.14 -29.58 -17.38
N THR A 853 -22.60 -30.30 -18.40
CA THR A 853 -22.15 -31.65 -18.72
C THR A 853 -21.01 -31.68 -19.76
N TYR A 854 -20.99 -30.71 -20.67
CA TYR A 854 -19.93 -30.51 -21.67
C TYR A 854 -19.78 -29.01 -22.04
N LEU A 855 -18.62 -28.62 -22.60
CA LEU A 855 -18.38 -27.23 -23.06
C LEU A 855 -18.84 -26.97 -24.50
N SER A 856 -18.86 -27.96 -25.39
CA SER A 856 -19.33 -27.77 -26.77
C SER A 856 -19.97 -29.03 -27.35
N CYS A 857 -21.04 -28.85 -28.13
CA CYS A 857 -21.81 -29.91 -28.79
C CYS A 857 -21.37 -30.17 -30.25
N SER A 858 -20.40 -29.41 -30.79
CA SER A 858 -20.11 -29.41 -32.24
C SER A 858 -19.10 -30.47 -32.70
N LYS A 859 -19.19 -30.85 -33.99
CA LYS A 859 -18.34 -31.83 -34.70
C LYS A 859 -16.87 -31.42 -34.89
N THR A 860 -16.53 -30.20 -34.49
CA THR A 860 -15.20 -29.59 -34.60
C THR A 860 -14.89 -28.98 -33.23
N GLY A 861 -13.70 -29.16 -32.66
CA GLY A 861 -13.42 -28.97 -31.23
C GLY A 861 -13.48 -27.55 -30.62
N LEU A 862 -12.43 -27.14 -29.88
CA LEU A 862 -12.30 -25.78 -29.32
C LEU A 862 -11.74 -24.80 -30.38
N PRO A 863 -11.97 -23.48 -30.25
CA PRO A 863 -11.46 -22.49 -31.21
C PRO A 863 -9.91 -22.46 -31.23
N PRO A 864 -9.27 -22.42 -32.42
CA PRO A 864 -7.82 -22.50 -32.56
C PRO A 864 -7.06 -21.26 -32.05
N THR A 865 -7.76 -20.14 -31.84
CA THR A 865 -7.24 -18.88 -31.29
C THR A 865 -7.13 -18.88 -29.76
N LEU A 866 -7.68 -19.90 -29.08
CA LEU A 866 -7.74 -19.93 -27.63
C LEU A 866 -6.34 -20.00 -27.01
N LYS A 867 -5.98 -19.00 -26.20
CA LYS A 867 -4.72 -18.91 -25.45
C LYS A 867 -4.85 -19.43 -24.03
N SER A 868 -5.99 -19.20 -23.37
CA SER A 868 -6.19 -19.64 -21.97
C SER A 868 -7.54 -20.30 -21.73
N LEU A 869 -7.49 -21.46 -21.06
CA LEU A 869 -8.66 -22.25 -20.65
C LEU A 869 -8.65 -22.43 -19.14
N TRP A 870 -9.72 -21.98 -18.47
CA TRP A 870 -9.87 -22.08 -17.02
C TRP A 870 -11.18 -22.79 -16.68
N LEU A 871 -11.07 -23.97 -16.06
CA LEU A 871 -12.18 -24.76 -15.54
C LEU A 871 -12.00 -24.94 -14.04
N HIS A 872 -12.99 -24.51 -13.25
CA HIS A 872 -12.95 -24.68 -11.80
C HIS A 872 -14.32 -25.10 -11.27
N ASN A 873 -14.38 -26.11 -10.39
CA ASN A 873 -15.60 -26.47 -9.66
C ASN A 873 -16.83 -26.71 -10.57
N CYS A 874 -16.64 -27.43 -11.69
CA CYS A 874 -17.73 -27.83 -12.59
C CYS A 874 -18.06 -29.31 -12.35
N GLY A 875 -18.94 -29.57 -11.37
CA GLY A 875 -19.17 -30.90 -10.79
C GLY A 875 -19.66 -31.97 -11.77
N ASN A 876 -20.64 -31.68 -12.63
CA ASN A 876 -21.21 -32.66 -13.57
C ASN A 876 -20.52 -32.66 -14.94
N LEU A 877 -19.41 -31.95 -15.11
CA LEU A 877 -18.72 -31.87 -16.39
C LEU A 877 -18.06 -33.23 -16.68
N GLU A 878 -18.67 -34.03 -17.56
CA GLU A 878 -18.17 -35.37 -17.88
C GLU A 878 -17.02 -35.33 -18.91
N SER A 879 -17.10 -34.40 -19.86
CA SER A 879 -16.11 -34.21 -20.92
C SER A 879 -16.05 -32.74 -21.36
N ILE A 880 -14.95 -32.32 -21.97
CA ILE A 880 -14.84 -31.00 -22.61
C ILE A 880 -15.70 -30.94 -23.89
N LEU A 881 -15.82 -32.07 -24.61
CA LEU A 881 -16.59 -32.19 -25.86
C LEU A 881 -17.72 -33.21 -25.70
N ALA A 882 -18.88 -32.96 -26.31
CA ALA A 882 -20.05 -33.84 -26.18
C ALA A 882 -19.89 -35.21 -26.87
N GLU A 883 -19.09 -35.31 -27.93
CA GLU A 883 -18.84 -36.56 -28.67
C GLU A 883 -17.45 -37.13 -28.35
N ASP A 884 -17.43 -38.38 -27.85
CA ASP A 884 -16.19 -39.12 -27.56
C ASP A 884 -15.38 -39.43 -28.83
N GLY A 885 -14.05 -39.27 -28.77
CA GLY A 885 -13.13 -39.53 -29.90
C GLY A 885 -12.83 -38.35 -30.82
N MET A 886 -13.36 -37.16 -30.52
CA MET A 886 -13.09 -35.93 -31.27
C MET A 886 -11.72 -35.33 -30.94
N LYS A 887 -11.00 -34.91 -31.98
CA LYS A 887 -9.65 -34.35 -31.86
C LYS A 887 -9.67 -32.82 -31.93
N ILE A 888 -8.92 -32.16 -31.05
CA ILE A 888 -8.77 -30.69 -31.01
C ILE A 888 -7.48 -30.21 -31.69
N ASN A 889 -7.51 -28.97 -32.18
CA ASN A 889 -6.36 -28.25 -32.72
C ASN A 889 -6.32 -26.82 -32.16
N CYS A 890 -5.56 -26.61 -31.08
CA CYS A 890 -5.45 -25.32 -30.38
C CYS A 890 -3.99 -24.85 -30.33
N PRO A 891 -3.38 -24.45 -31.46
CA PRO A 891 -1.95 -24.11 -31.52
C PRO A 891 -1.56 -22.93 -30.65
N SER A 892 -2.51 -22.04 -30.35
CA SER A 892 -2.31 -20.81 -29.58
C SER A 892 -2.38 -21.02 -28.06
N LEU A 893 -2.72 -22.22 -27.59
CA LEU A 893 -2.99 -22.47 -26.17
C LEU A 893 -1.71 -22.37 -25.34
N GLU A 894 -1.70 -21.46 -24.38
CA GLU A 894 -0.56 -21.14 -23.49
C GLU A 894 -0.77 -21.65 -22.06
N LEU A 895 -2.01 -21.62 -21.57
CA LEU A 895 -2.38 -21.95 -20.19
C LEU A 895 -3.65 -22.81 -20.15
N VAL A 896 -3.58 -23.92 -19.43
CA VAL A 896 -4.73 -24.75 -19.09
C VAL A 896 -4.76 -24.96 -17.59
N TRP A 897 -5.88 -24.57 -16.98
CA TRP A 897 -6.13 -24.70 -15.55
C TRP A 897 -7.45 -25.40 -15.34
N ILE A 898 -7.42 -26.63 -14.83
CA ILE A 898 -8.60 -27.46 -14.53
C ILE A 898 -8.54 -27.87 -13.06
N THR A 899 -9.54 -27.52 -12.27
CA THR A 899 -9.51 -27.77 -10.82
C THR A 899 -10.89 -28.13 -10.26
N SER A 900 -10.96 -29.16 -9.42
CA SER A 900 -12.21 -29.58 -8.76
C SER A 900 -13.34 -29.90 -9.75
N CYS A 901 -13.02 -30.53 -10.89
CA CYS A 901 -13.99 -31.02 -11.87
C CYS A 901 -14.19 -32.53 -11.65
N GLU A 902 -15.03 -32.89 -10.68
CA GLU A 902 -15.10 -34.25 -10.16
C GLU A 902 -15.57 -35.30 -11.17
N SER A 903 -16.52 -34.98 -12.06
CA SER A 903 -17.07 -35.92 -13.05
C SER A 903 -16.25 -36.05 -14.35
N LEU A 904 -15.19 -35.24 -14.53
CA LEU A 904 -14.44 -35.21 -15.78
C LEU A 904 -13.71 -36.54 -16.00
N LYS A 905 -14.05 -37.26 -17.08
CA LYS A 905 -13.51 -38.60 -17.37
C LYS A 905 -12.23 -38.58 -18.20
N SER A 906 -12.12 -37.69 -19.17
CA SER A 906 -10.95 -37.60 -20.07
C SER A 906 -10.78 -36.19 -20.63
N LEU A 907 -9.56 -35.88 -21.08
CA LEU A 907 -9.26 -34.70 -21.90
C LEU A 907 -9.35 -35.06 -23.40
N PRO A 908 -9.68 -34.11 -24.28
CA PRO A 908 -9.80 -34.37 -25.71
C PRO A 908 -8.46 -34.73 -26.36
N ASP A 909 -8.50 -35.66 -27.32
CA ASP A 909 -7.35 -36.05 -28.15
C ASP A 909 -6.90 -34.89 -29.04
N LEU A 910 -5.63 -34.91 -29.48
CA LEU A 910 -5.09 -33.88 -30.39
C LEU A 910 -5.07 -34.39 -31.84
N MET A 911 -5.29 -33.47 -32.80
CA MET A 911 -5.06 -33.75 -34.22
C MET A 911 -3.59 -34.10 -34.47
N GLN A 912 -3.32 -35.29 -35.04
CA GLN A 912 -1.97 -35.66 -35.46
C GLN A 912 -1.63 -34.90 -36.75
N ASN A 913 -0.83 -33.85 -36.65
CA ASN A 913 -0.24 -33.20 -37.81
C ASN A 913 1.11 -33.86 -38.12
N ASN A 914 1.25 -34.45 -39.31
CA ASN A 914 2.44 -35.18 -39.78
C ASN A 914 3.70 -34.29 -40.01
N TYR A 915 3.73 -33.08 -39.45
CA TYR A 915 4.86 -32.15 -39.53
C TYR A 915 5.29 -31.77 -38.11
N ASN A 916 6.60 -31.91 -37.83
CA ASN A 916 7.30 -31.79 -36.54
C ASN A 916 7.02 -30.52 -35.70
N GLY A 917 5.80 -30.34 -35.24
CA GLY A 917 5.51 -29.54 -34.06
C GLY A 917 4.04 -29.67 -33.71
N GLY A 918 3.80 -30.24 -32.53
CA GLY A 918 2.49 -30.69 -32.07
C GLY A 918 1.42 -29.61 -32.01
N CYS A 919 0.18 -30.04 -31.78
CA CYS A 919 -1.01 -29.18 -31.63
C CYS A 919 -0.93 -28.12 -30.52
N LEU A 920 0.05 -28.19 -29.61
CA LEU A 920 0.17 -27.37 -28.40
C LEU A 920 1.58 -26.75 -28.28
N ARG A 921 2.05 -26.05 -29.32
CA ARG A 921 3.43 -25.49 -29.34
C ARG A 921 3.65 -24.41 -28.29
N ASN A 922 2.62 -23.65 -27.94
CA ASN A 922 2.72 -22.51 -27.03
C ASN A 922 2.41 -22.87 -25.56
N LEU A 923 2.00 -24.10 -25.27
CA LEU A 923 1.56 -24.47 -23.93
C LEU A 923 2.73 -24.38 -22.96
N SER A 924 2.58 -23.49 -21.97
CA SER A 924 3.60 -23.15 -20.98
C SER A 924 3.23 -23.62 -19.58
N GLN A 925 1.92 -23.66 -19.27
CA GLN A 925 1.39 -24.03 -17.96
C GLN A 925 0.21 -25.00 -18.10
N LEU A 926 0.30 -26.15 -17.42
CA LEU A 926 -0.77 -27.15 -17.35
C LEU A 926 -1.03 -27.56 -15.91
N TRP A 927 -2.14 -27.09 -15.35
CA TRP A 927 -2.54 -27.37 -13.97
C TRP A 927 -3.85 -28.15 -13.94
N ILE A 928 -3.82 -29.36 -13.39
CA ILE A 928 -4.97 -30.25 -13.20
C ILE A 928 -5.02 -30.66 -11.74
N LYS A 929 -6.08 -30.29 -11.01
CA LYS A 929 -6.16 -30.53 -9.57
C LYS A 929 -7.52 -31.06 -9.14
N ASP A 930 -7.55 -32.00 -8.20
CA ASP A 930 -8.78 -32.49 -7.59
C ASP A 930 -9.84 -32.97 -8.61
N CYS A 931 -9.41 -33.64 -9.69
CA CYS A 931 -10.29 -34.20 -10.73
C CYS A 931 -10.39 -35.73 -10.56
N ASP A 932 -11.20 -36.16 -9.59
CA ASP A 932 -11.21 -37.54 -9.09
C ASP A 932 -11.55 -38.63 -10.13
N ASN A 933 -12.46 -38.35 -11.08
CA ASN A 933 -12.86 -39.32 -12.11
C ASN A 933 -12.03 -39.30 -13.40
N LEU A 934 -11.02 -38.43 -13.50
CA LEU A 934 -10.20 -38.33 -14.71
C LEU A 934 -9.42 -39.64 -14.89
N GLU A 935 -9.66 -40.38 -15.97
CA GLU A 935 -9.08 -41.71 -16.22
C GLU A 935 -7.78 -41.66 -17.04
N SER A 936 -7.64 -40.71 -17.96
CA SER A 936 -6.44 -40.57 -18.80
C SER A 936 -6.27 -39.14 -19.33
N ILE A 937 -5.01 -38.77 -19.58
CA ILE A 937 -4.62 -37.57 -20.32
C ILE A 937 -3.97 -38.04 -21.63
N PRO A 938 -4.47 -37.63 -22.81
CA PRO A 938 -3.91 -38.07 -24.08
C PRO A 938 -2.43 -37.70 -24.25
N GLU A 939 -1.64 -38.59 -24.87
CA GLU A 939 -0.19 -38.42 -25.05
C GLU A 939 0.17 -37.07 -25.72
N GLY A 940 -0.68 -36.60 -26.63
CA GLY A 940 -0.51 -35.33 -27.33
C GLY A 940 -0.29 -34.13 -26.40
N TRP A 941 -0.87 -34.12 -25.19
CA TRP A 941 -0.73 -33.04 -24.21
C TRP A 941 0.69 -32.91 -23.64
N PHE A 942 1.47 -33.99 -23.68
CA PHE A 942 2.86 -34.03 -23.22
C PHE A 942 3.88 -33.78 -24.35
N THR A 943 3.42 -33.49 -25.58
CA THR A 943 4.28 -33.11 -26.71
C THR A 943 4.64 -31.60 -26.72
N ALA A 944 4.18 -30.84 -25.72
CA ALA A 944 4.42 -29.41 -25.57
C ALA A 944 5.86 -29.11 -25.10
N ILE A 945 6.76 -28.83 -26.05
CA ILE A 945 8.18 -28.54 -25.78
C ILE A 945 8.44 -27.30 -24.91
N ASN A 946 7.48 -26.36 -24.87
CA ASN A 946 7.58 -25.09 -24.14
C ASN A 946 6.96 -25.14 -22.73
N LEU A 947 6.51 -26.32 -22.27
CA LEU A 947 5.88 -26.48 -20.97
C LEU A 947 6.91 -26.23 -19.85
N LYS A 948 6.67 -25.18 -19.04
CA LYS A 948 7.52 -24.77 -17.92
C LYS A 948 6.99 -25.27 -16.58
N GLU A 949 5.67 -25.33 -16.43
CA GLU A 949 5.02 -25.70 -15.17
C GLU A 949 3.95 -26.77 -15.44
N LEU A 950 4.09 -27.91 -14.77
CA LEU A 950 3.15 -29.01 -14.82
C LEU A 950 2.72 -29.38 -13.40
N GLU A 951 1.45 -29.20 -13.09
CA GLU A 951 0.87 -29.58 -11.80
C GLU A 951 -0.30 -30.53 -12.02
N ILE A 952 -0.20 -31.77 -11.53
CA ILE A 952 -1.27 -32.77 -11.54
C ILE A 952 -1.41 -33.32 -10.12
N TYR A 953 -2.43 -32.90 -9.36
CA TYR A 953 -2.63 -33.40 -7.99
C TYR A 953 -4.08 -33.84 -7.72
N GLY A 954 -4.29 -34.84 -6.86
CA GLY A 954 -5.65 -35.20 -6.41
C GLY A 954 -6.55 -35.80 -7.49
N CYS A 955 -5.98 -36.52 -8.48
CA CYS A 955 -6.73 -37.16 -9.56
C CYS A 955 -6.77 -38.69 -9.37
N LYS A 956 -7.71 -39.20 -8.56
CA LYS A 956 -7.69 -40.59 -8.05
C LYS A 956 -7.76 -41.70 -9.10
N LYS A 957 -8.52 -41.53 -10.18
CA LYS A 957 -8.70 -42.54 -11.24
C LYS A 957 -7.71 -42.44 -12.40
N LEU A 958 -6.82 -41.45 -12.40
CA LEU A 958 -5.96 -41.14 -13.53
C LEU A 958 -4.95 -42.26 -13.75
N LYS A 959 -5.09 -43.02 -14.83
CA LYS A 959 -4.10 -44.02 -15.24
C LYS A 959 -2.86 -43.29 -15.73
N GLY A 960 -1.68 -43.64 -15.20
CA GLY A 960 -0.43 -43.01 -15.58
C GLY A 960 -0.23 -43.08 -17.10
N PRO A 961 0.26 -42.02 -17.75
CA PRO A 961 0.40 -42.02 -19.20
C PRO A 961 1.55 -42.95 -19.63
N PRO A 962 1.60 -43.35 -20.91
CA PRO A 962 2.53 -44.37 -21.39
C PRO A 962 3.99 -43.94 -21.25
N TYR A 963 4.84 -44.92 -20.90
CA TYR A 963 6.28 -44.80 -20.60
C TYR A 963 7.15 -44.05 -21.65
N LEU A 964 6.62 -43.76 -22.85
CA LEU A 964 7.40 -43.30 -24.00
C LEU A 964 7.29 -41.80 -24.33
N VAL A 965 6.47 -41.02 -23.61
CA VAL A 965 6.08 -39.65 -24.07
C VAL A 965 6.79 -38.50 -23.34
N TYR A 966 7.48 -38.76 -22.23
CA TYR A 966 8.09 -37.71 -21.40
C TYR A 966 9.44 -37.16 -21.88
N ASN A 967 10.02 -37.75 -22.91
CA ASN A 967 11.37 -37.40 -23.41
C ASN A 967 11.43 -36.01 -24.07
N ASN A 968 10.30 -35.30 -24.20
CA ASN A 968 10.23 -34.01 -24.89
C ASN A 968 10.04 -32.78 -23.96
N LEU A 969 9.84 -32.97 -22.65
CA LEU A 969 9.59 -31.89 -21.67
C LEU A 969 10.88 -31.22 -21.16
N THR A 970 11.75 -30.79 -22.09
CA THR A 970 13.09 -30.24 -21.76
C THR A 970 13.04 -28.84 -21.10
N SER A 971 11.95 -28.09 -21.28
CA SER A 971 11.76 -26.74 -20.72
C SER A 971 11.17 -26.71 -19.30
N LEU A 972 10.87 -27.87 -18.72
CA LEU A 972 10.13 -27.97 -17.46
C LEU A 972 10.97 -27.47 -16.27
N GLN A 973 10.46 -26.48 -15.55
CA GLN A 973 11.11 -25.86 -14.39
C GLN A 973 10.46 -26.26 -13.07
N GLN A 974 9.14 -26.46 -13.07
CA GLN A 974 8.37 -26.87 -11.90
C GLN A 974 7.46 -28.05 -12.24
N LEU A 975 7.50 -29.07 -11.37
CA LEU A 975 6.69 -30.27 -11.51
C LEU A 975 6.07 -30.63 -10.17
N SER A 976 4.75 -30.78 -10.14
CA SER A 976 4.01 -31.22 -8.97
C SER A 976 3.09 -32.36 -9.37
N VAL A 977 3.32 -33.57 -8.89
CA VAL A 977 2.56 -34.77 -9.30
C VAL A 977 2.11 -35.60 -8.11
N ASP A 978 0.92 -36.21 -8.21
CA ASP A 978 0.43 -37.20 -7.27
C ASP A 978 0.94 -38.61 -7.64
N ASN A 979 1.38 -39.39 -6.65
CA ASN A 979 1.79 -40.77 -6.82
C ASN A 979 0.56 -41.68 -6.63
N CYS A 980 -0.38 -41.57 -7.57
CA CYS A 980 -1.57 -42.43 -7.64
C CYS A 980 -1.15 -43.89 -7.94
N ALA A 981 -1.98 -44.88 -7.58
CA ALA A 981 -1.66 -46.32 -7.71
C ALA A 981 -1.33 -46.79 -9.15
N SER A 982 -1.70 -45.99 -10.15
CA SER A 982 -1.42 -46.14 -11.58
C SER A 982 -0.26 -45.28 -12.10
N ALA A 983 0.24 -44.33 -11.29
CA ALA A 983 1.28 -43.34 -11.60
C ALA A 983 2.65 -43.66 -10.96
N THR A 984 2.79 -44.83 -10.34
CA THR A 984 4.09 -45.40 -9.94
C THR A 984 5.10 -45.45 -11.10
N GLY A 985 4.61 -45.48 -12.35
CA GLY A 985 5.40 -45.31 -13.57
C GLY A 985 5.91 -43.87 -13.83
N LEU A 986 5.17 -42.83 -13.46
CA LEU A 986 5.48 -41.43 -13.77
C LEU A 986 6.64 -40.92 -12.91
N VAL A 987 6.53 -41.09 -11.59
CA VAL A 987 7.59 -40.74 -10.63
C VAL A 987 8.87 -41.53 -10.92
N SER A 988 8.75 -42.83 -11.21
CA SER A 988 9.90 -43.65 -11.60
C SER A 988 10.49 -43.26 -12.97
N CYS A 989 9.68 -42.83 -13.95
CA CYS A 989 10.18 -42.28 -15.22
C CYS A 989 10.96 -40.98 -15.02
N ILE A 990 10.44 -40.03 -14.24
CA ILE A 990 11.13 -38.76 -13.92
C ILE A 990 12.48 -39.04 -13.26
N LEU A 991 12.49 -39.95 -12.29
CA LEU A 991 13.67 -40.25 -11.48
C LEU A 991 14.68 -41.13 -12.22
N ASN A 992 14.26 -41.87 -13.26
CA ASN A 992 15.16 -42.66 -14.10
C ASN A 992 15.68 -41.90 -15.33
N ASN A 993 15.00 -40.84 -15.78
CA ASN A 993 15.40 -40.05 -16.96
C ASN A 993 16.31 -38.86 -16.58
N ALA A 994 17.54 -38.88 -17.09
CA ALA A 994 18.53 -37.82 -16.89
C ALA A 994 18.23 -36.49 -17.65
N GLN A 995 17.08 -36.36 -18.30
CA GLN A 995 16.75 -35.24 -19.19
C GLN A 995 16.04 -34.06 -18.52
N PHE A 996 15.55 -34.20 -17.28
CA PHE A 996 14.93 -33.11 -16.50
C PHE A 996 15.97 -32.19 -15.85
N THR A 997 16.97 -31.76 -16.63
CA THR A 997 18.10 -30.94 -16.14
C THR A 997 17.72 -29.50 -15.79
N ASN A 998 16.57 -29.00 -16.25
CA ASN A 998 16.07 -27.66 -15.94
C ASN A 998 15.11 -27.63 -14.73
N LEU A 999 14.79 -28.79 -14.15
CA LEU A 999 13.83 -28.88 -13.05
C LEU A 999 14.41 -28.29 -11.76
N THR A 1000 13.81 -27.20 -11.28
CA THR A 1000 14.24 -26.47 -10.08
C THR A 1000 13.38 -26.79 -8.85
N ALA A 1001 12.11 -27.15 -9.07
CA ALA A 1001 11.18 -27.51 -8.01
C ALA A 1001 10.40 -28.79 -8.37
N LEU A 1002 10.34 -29.73 -7.41
CA LEU A 1002 9.62 -30.99 -7.54
C LEU A 1002 8.73 -31.20 -6.32
N GLY A 1003 7.43 -31.37 -6.55
CA GLY A 1003 6.45 -31.79 -5.56
C GLY A 1003 5.94 -33.20 -5.89
N ILE A 1004 6.00 -34.11 -4.92
CA ILE A 1004 5.38 -35.43 -5.04
C ILE A 1004 4.39 -35.60 -3.89
N PHE A 1005 3.13 -35.84 -4.25
CA PHE A 1005 2.03 -36.07 -3.34
C PHE A 1005 1.70 -37.57 -3.32
N ASN A 1006 1.09 -38.06 -2.24
CA ASN A 1006 0.77 -39.47 -1.99
C ASN A 1006 1.93 -40.47 -2.21
N VAL A 1007 3.13 -40.14 -1.74
CA VAL A 1007 4.36 -40.88 -2.04
C VAL A 1007 4.26 -42.37 -1.61
N ASP A 1008 4.07 -43.30 -2.55
CA ASP A 1008 4.33 -44.75 -2.37
C ASP A 1008 5.44 -45.21 -3.33
N MET A 1009 6.67 -45.28 -2.82
CA MET A 1009 7.85 -45.74 -3.58
C MET A 1009 8.06 -47.26 -3.46
N GLY A 1010 7.09 -47.98 -2.86
CA GLY A 1010 7.25 -49.36 -2.41
C GLY A 1010 8.32 -49.52 -1.34
N ASN A 1011 8.59 -50.76 -0.93
CA ASN A 1011 9.69 -51.10 0.00
C ASN A 1011 11.09 -51.05 -0.68
N LYS A 1012 11.27 -50.22 -1.72
CA LYS A 1012 12.55 -50.07 -2.42
C LYS A 1012 13.55 -49.30 -1.55
N PRO A 1013 14.84 -49.68 -1.55
CA PRO A 1013 15.86 -48.91 -0.84
C PRO A 1013 15.93 -47.48 -1.39
N ARG A 1014 16.25 -46.51 -0.52
CA ARG A 1014 16.26 -45.08 -0.85
C ARG A 1014 17.21 -44.71 -2.00
N SER A 1015 18.30 -45.45 -2.22
CA SER A 1015 19.21 -45.26 -3.36
C SER A 1015 18.54 -45.48 -4.71
N GLU A 1016 17.51 -46.33 -4.76
CA GLU A 1016 16.71 -46.59 -5.96
C GLU A 1016 15.64 -45.52 -6.22
N TRP A 1017 15.49 -44.53 -5.33
CA TRP A 1017 14.53 -43.44 -5.54
C TRP A 1017 15.00 -42.43 -6.59
N GLY A 1018 16.27 -42.42 -6.99
CA GLY A 1018 16.73 -41.64 -8.16
C GLY A 1018 16.74 -40.10 -8.02
N PHE A 1019 16.33 -39.50 -6.89
CA PHE A 1019 16.31 -38.03 -6.72
C PHE A 1019 17.70 -37.39 -6.90
N HIS A 1020 18.77 -38.10 -6.54
CA HIS A 1020 20.16 -37.68 -6.73
C HIS A 1020 20.52 -37.34 -8.19
N ARG A 1021 19.76 -37.85 -9.18
CA ARG A 1021 20.01 -37.58 -10.60
C ARG A 1021 19.54 -36.18 -11.05
N LEU A 1022 18.71 -35.51 -10.24
CA LEU A 1022 18.15 -34.17 -10.54
C LEU A 1022 19.09 -33.06 -10.05
N SER A 1023 20.19 -32.83 -10.77
CA SER A 1023 21.28 -31.91 -10.34
C SER A 1023 20.86 -30.43 -10.18
N SER A 1024 19.82 -29.98 -10.88
CA SER A 1024 19.32 -28.60 -10.79
C SER A 1024 18.24 -28.39 -9.72
N LEU A 1025 17.82 -29.45 -9.03
CA LEU A 1025 16.73 -29.35 -8.06
C LEU A 1025 17.14 -28.51 -6.85
N ARG A 1026 16.34 -27.48 -6.54
CA ARG A 1026 16.53 -26.57 -5.39
C ARG A 1026 15.47 -26.80 -4.31
N ALA A 1027 14.25 -27.13 -4.72
CA ALA A 1027 13.14 -27.39 -3.80
C ALA A 1027 12.52 -28.77 -4.04
N LEU A 1028 12.39 -29.55 -2.96
CA LEU A 1028 11.72 -30.84 -2.95
C LEU A 1028 10.61 -30.83 -1.91
N LYS A 1029 9.38 -31.10 -2.35
CA LYS A 1029 8.21 -31.27 -1.48
C LYS A 1029 7.72 -32.71 -1.58
N LEU A 1030 7.62 -33.39 -0.46
CA LEU A 1030 7.08 -34.74 -0.33
C LEU A 1030 5.84 -34.68 0.58
N GLU A 1031 4.72 -35.23 0.13
CA GLU A 1031 3.45 -35.18 0.85
C GLU A 1031 2.75 -36.56 0.86
N ARG A 1032 2.10 -36.95 1.97
CA ARG A 1032 1.26 -38.16 2.10
C ARG A 1032 1.96 -39.52 1.84
N TYR A 1033 3.03 -39.86 2.56
CA TYR A 1033 3.70 -41.17 2.37
C TYR A 1033 3.02 -42.33 3.11
N GLY A 1034 2.58 -43.36 2.36
CA GLY A 1034 1.86 -44.52 2.90
C GLY A 1034 2.73 -45.71 3.33
N GLY A 1035 4.02 -45.71 3.01
CA GLY A 1035 4.92 -46.84 3.27
C GLY A 1035 5.17 -47.12 4.76
N ALA A 1036 5.66 -48.33 5.07
CA ALA A 1036 5.85 -48.81 6.44
C ALA A 1036 7.00 -48.11 7.19
N SER A 1037 8.03 -47.64 6.48
CA SER A 1037 9.15 -46.88 7.04
C SER A 1037 9.63 -45.80 6.08
N PHE A 1038 10.01 -44.63 6.61
CA PHE A 1038 10.57 -43.51 5.86
C PHE A 1038 11.78 -42.91 6.59
N PRO A 1039 12.94 -42.75 5.94
CA PRO A 1039 13.35 -43.44 4.70
C PRO A 1039 13.57 -44.96 4.95
N PRO A 1040 13.44 -45.82 3.93
CA PRO A 1040 13.73 -47.26 4.06
C PRO A 1040 15.18 -47.54 4.47
N GLU A 1041 15.41 -48.54 5.34
CA GLU A 1041 16.74 -48.93 5.81
C GLU A 1041 17.60 -49.51 4.67
N GLU A 1042 18.85 -49.04 4.57
CA GLU A 1042 19.81 -49.47 3.56
C GLU A 1042 20.79 -50.48 4.18
N LYS A 1043 20.89 -51.68 3.60
CA LYS A 1043 21.73 -52.77 4.15
C LYS A 1043 23.22 -52.59 3.88
N ASP A 1044 23.60 -51.76 2.91
CA ASP A 1044 24.99 -51.51 2.52
C ASP A 1044 25.27 -49.99 2.39
N GLY A 1045 26.46 -49.56 2.82
CA GLY A 1045 26.76 -48.17 3.18
C GLY A 1045 26.67 -47.09 2.09
N MET A 1046 26.33 -45.88 2.56
CA MET A 1046 26.66 -44.55 2.02
C MET A 1046 26.45 -44.34 0.51
N MET A 1047 25.19 -44.34 0.05
CA MET A 1047 24.81 -43.60 -1.16
C MET A 1047 23.86 -42.44 -0.83
N GLN A 1048 24.22 -41.24 -1.33
CA GLN A 1048 23.38 -40.05 -1.21
C GLN A 1048 22.21 -40.16 -2.18
N TRP A 1049 20.98 -40.24 -1.66
CA TRP A 1049 19.79 -40.38 -2.49
C TRP A 1049 19.12 -39.05 -2.86
N LEU A 1050 19.44 -37.95 -2.13
CA LEU A 1050 18.94 -36.59 -2.38
C LEU A 1050 19.90 -35.76 -3.25
N PRO A 1051 19.42 -34.75 -3.99
CA PRO A 1051 20.27 -33.88 -4.81
C PRO A 1051 21.19 -33.00 -3.95
N PRO A 1052 22.46 -32.79 -4.33
CA PRO A 1052 23.46 -32.10 -3.50
C PRO A 1052 23.19 -30.59 -3.31
N PHE A 1053 22.49 -29.94 -4.26
CA PHE A 1053 22.20 -28.50 -4.25
C PHE A 1053 20.80 -28.15 -3.72
N LEU A 1054 20.15 -29.09 -3.02
CA LEU A 1054 18.83 -28.87 -2.45
C LEU A 1054 18.88 -27.77 -1.38
N THR A 1055 18.09 -26.70 -1.55
CA THR A 1055 18.01 -25.58 -0.59
C THR A 1055 16.84 -25.72 0.37
N THR A 1056 15.77 -26.38 -0.07
CA THR A 1056 14.53 -26.52 0.71
C THR A 1056 13.95 -27.92 0.59
N LEU A 1057 13.69 -28.55 1.73
CA LEU A 1057 13.01 -29.84 1.84
C LEU A 1057 11.74 -29.69 2.68
N ARG A 1058 10.61 -30.11 2.12
CA ARG A 1058 9.30 -30.13 2.80
C ARG A 1058 8.77 -31.55 2.89
N ILE A 1059 8.42 -31.97 4.10
CA ILE A 1059 7.83 -33.27 4.41
C ILE A 1059 6.46 -33.01 5.06
N TYR A 1060 5.38 -33.46 4.43
CA TYR A 1060 4.01 -33.12 4.85
C TYR A 1060 3.11 -34.35 4.92
N GLU A 1061 2.32 -34.51 5.98
CA GLU A 1061 1.32 -35.60 6.11
C GLU A 1061 1.92 -37.02 6.02
N PHE A 1062 2.94 -37.35 6.84
CA PHE A 1062 3.52 -38.72 6.87
C PHE A 1062 2.96 -39.54 8.05
N PRO A 1063 1.92 -40.40 7.85
CA PRO A 1063 1.21 -41.08 8.93
C PRO A 1063 2.02 -42.16 9.67
N ASN A 1064 2.99 -42.81 9.00
CA ASN A 1064 3.78 -43.93 9.56
C ASN A 1064 5.21 -43.55 9.97
N LEU A 1065 5.61 -42.29 9.80
CA LEU A 1065 6.95 -41.84 10.16
C LEU A 1065 7.10 -41.83 11.68
N GLU A 1066 7.81 -42.80 12.26
CA GLU A 1066 8.03 -42.90 13.72
C GLU A 1066 9.29 -42.16 14.19
N LYS A 1067 10.37 -42.23 13.42
CA LYS A 1067 11.67 -41.60 13.73
C LYS A 1067 12.27 -41.01 12.45
N LEU A 1068 12.83 -39.81 12.54
CA LEU A 1068 13.56 -39.18 11.43
C LEU A 1068 15.04 -39.04 11.80
N HIS A 1069 15.90 -39.83 11.17
CA HIS A 1069 17.36 -39.74 11.33
C HIS A 1069 17.97 -38.82 10.27
N CYS A 1070 18.46 -37.66 10.69
CA CYS A 1070 19.07 -36.67 9.80
C CYS A 1070 20.49 -37.03 9.32
N LYS A 1071 21.00 -38.23 9.64
CA LYS A 1071 22.28 -38.74 9.11
C LYS A 1071 22.27 -38.77 7.58
N ASP A 1072 21.10 -38.91 6.98
CA ASP A 1072 20.88 -38.97 5.54
C ASP A 1072 20.98 -37.60 4.85
N PHE A 1073 20.90 -36.52 5.62
CA PHE A 1073 20.98 -35.14 5.14
C PHE A 1073 22.39 -34.53 5.32
N GLN A 1074 23.34 -35.25 5.95
CA GLN A 1074 24.69 -34.76 6.28
C GLN A 1074 25.48 -34.27 5.05
N ASN A 1075 25.20 -34.83 3.87
CA ASN A 1075 25.88 -34.50 2.62
C ASN A 1075 25.14 -33.42 1.80
N LEU A 1076 24.21 -32.66 2.39
CA LEU A 1076 23.49 -31.55 1.74
C LEU A 1076 24.07 -30.18 2.16
N PRO A 1077 25.17 -29.71 1.54
CA PRO A 1077 25.83 -28.47 1.95
C PRO A 1077 24.97 -27.22 1.76
N CYS A 1078 23.93 -27.28 0.92
CA CYS A 1078 23.10 -26.13 0.58
C CYS A 1078 21.73 -26.10 1.30
N LEU A 1079 21.41 -27.08 2.15
CA LEU A 1079 20.08 -27.19 2.75
C LEU A 1079 19.87 -26.09 3.79
N ARG A 1080 19.12 -25.05 3.41
CA ARG A 1080 18.83 -23.88 4.25
C ARG A 1080 17.51 -23.98 5.00
N GLY A 1081 16.53 -24.71 4.48
CA GLY A 1081 15.20 -24.84 5.06
C GLY A 1081 14.68 -26.27 5.11
N LEU A 1082 14.24 -26.71 6.29
CA LEU A 1082 13.58 -27.99 6.52
C LEU A 1082 12.21 -27.76 7.19
N GLU A 1083 11.14 -28.22 6.55
CA GLU A 1083 9.77 -28.10 7.05
C GLU A 1083 9.14 -29.49 7.18
N ILE A 1084 8.67 -29.84 8.38
CA ILE A 1084 8.03 -31.12 8.71
C ILE A 1084 6.66 -30.84 9.30
N TRP A 1085 5.60 -31.35 8.69
CA TRP A 1085 4.25 -31.01 9.12
C TRP A 1085 3.29 -32.20 9.06
N LYS A 1086 2.35 -32.25 9.99
CA LYS A 1086 1.27 -33.26 10.07
C LYS A 1086 1.80 -34.70 10.07
N CYS A 1087 2.83 -35.00 10.84
CA CYS A 1087 3.38 -36.36 11.02
C CYS A 1087 2.93 -36.93 12.39
N PRO A 1088 1.80 -37.65 12.48
CA PRO A 1088 1.19 -38.01 13.76
C PRO A 1088 1.98 -39.04 14.59
N LYS A 1089 2.71 -39.98 13.97
CA LYS A 1089 3.50 -41.00 14.68
C LYS A 1089 4.94 -40.58 14.98
N LEU A 1090 5.38 -39.40 14.53
CA LEU A 1090 6.77 -38.99 14.67
C LEU A 1090 7.06 -38.72 16.15
N THR A 1091 7.96 -39.51 16.73
CA THR A 1091 8.34 -39.43 18.16
C THR A 1091 9.64 -38.67 18.37
N THR A 1092 10.62 -38.89 17.49
CA THR A 1092 11.98 -38.35 17.65
C THR A 1092 12.60 -37.92 16.32
N ILE A 1093 13.31 -36.78 16.34
CA ILE A 1093 14.08 -36.27 15.20
C ILE A 1093 15.54 -36.18 15.65
N THR A 1094 16.44 -37.01 15.13
CA THR A 1094 17.84 -37.07 15.60
C THR A 1094 18.83 -36.60 14.53
N GLY A 1095 20.01 -36.14 14.92
CA GLY A 1095 21.09 -35.78 13.99
C GLY A 1095 21.00 -34.38 13.37
N LEU A 1096 20.08 -33.51 13.82
CA LEU A 1096 19.94 -32.14 13.31
C LEU A 1096 21.23 -31.31 13.47
N GLY A 1097 22.01 -31.53 14.53
CA GLY A 1097 23.27 -30.84 14.80
C GLY A 1097 24.39 -31.08 13.79
N GLN A 1098 24.20 -31.99 12.83
CA GLN A 1098 25.17 -32.34 11.80
C GLN A 1098 24.90 -31.64 10.45
N LEU A 1099 23.92 -30.71 10.40
CA LEU A 1099 23.57 -29.94 9.20
C LEU A 1099 24.21 -28.55 9.24
N PRO A 1100 25.28 -28.29 8.47
CA PRO A 1100 26.10 -27.09 8.64
C PRO A 1100 25.44 -25.79 8.16
N SER A 1101 24.47 -25.87 7.24
CA SER A 1101 23.88 -24.70 6.56
C SER A 1101 22.39 -24.49 6.88
N LEU A 1102 21.82 -25.27 7.81
CA LEU A 1102 20.39 -25.21 8.11
C LEU A 1102 20.08 -23.90 8.86
N SER A 1103 19.32 -23.01 8.21
CA SER A 1103 18.96 -21.69 8.73
C SER A 1103 17.52 -21.63 9.28
N LYS A 1104 16.62 -22.45 8.73
CA LYS A 1104 15.20 -22.50 9.09
C LYS A 1104 14.74 -23.93 9.34
N LEU A 1105 14.18 -24.17 10.52
CA LEU A 1105 13.50 -25.41 10.88
C LEU A 1105 12.06 -25.09 11.29
N SER A 1106 11.10 -25.74 10.65
CA SER A 1106 9.67 -25.61 10.99
C SER A 1106 9.05 -26.97 11.21
N ILE A 1107 8.43 -27.17 12.36
CA ILE A 1107 7.73 -28.39 12.75
C ILE A 1107 6.32 -28.00 13.14
N GLY A 1108 5.30 -28.63 12.54
CA GLY A 1108 3.92 -28.36 12.97
C GLY A 1108 2.93 -29.50 12.83
N ASP A 1109 1.89 -29.51 13.66
CA ASP A 1109 0.86 -30.56 13.70
C ASP A 1109 1.44 -31.99 13.89
N CYS A 1110 2.55 -32.11 14.64
CA CYS A 1110 3.18 -33.39 14.98
C CYS A 1110 3.03 -33.66 16.50
N PRO A 1111 1.94 -34.31 16.94
CA PRO A 1111 1.57 -34.39 18.37
C PRO A 1111 2.51 -35.22 19.25
N ASN A 1112 3.12 -36.28 18.70
CA ASN A 1112 3.89 -37.25 19.47
C ASN A 1112 5.40 -36.96 19.52
N VAL A 1113 5.87 -35.84 18.96
CA VAL A 1113 7.31 -35.52 18.96
C VAL A 1113 7.74 -35.11 20.37
N GLU A 1114 8.54 -35.96 21.01
CA GLU A 1114 9.00 -35.77 22.38
C GLU A 1114 10.40 -35.16 22.46
N SER A 1115 11.29 -35.47 21.52
CA SER A 1115 12.68 -35.03 21.60
C SER A 1115 13.39 -34.85 20.26
N PHE A 1116 14.46 -34.03 20.29
CA PHE A 1116 15.43 -33.92 19.20
C PHE A 1116 16.63 -34.90 19.35
N SER A 1117 16.57 -35.83 20.31
CA SER A 1117 17.64 -36.82 20.59
C SER A 1117 17.07 -38.08 21.25
N ALA A 1118 17.63 -39.26 20.95
CA ALA A 1118 17.42 -40.46 21.74
C ALA A 1118 18.18 -40.35 23.08
N GLU A 1119 17.69 -41.03 24.13
CA GLU A 1119 17.98 -40.80 25.55
C GLU A 1119 19.45 -40.89 26.03
N ASP A 1120 20.45 -41.07 25.15
CA ASP A 1120 21.87 -41.23 25.54
C ASP A 1120 22.88 -40.38 24.72
N GLN A 1121 22.44 -39.35 23.98
CA GLN A 1121 23.35 -38.44 23.26
C GLN A 1121 23.12 -36.97 23.63
N ALA A 1122 24.22 -36.23 23.79
CA ALA A 1122 24.19 -34.80 24.04
C ALA A 1122 23.38 -34.07 22.96
N PHE A 1123 22.25 -33.49 23.37
CA PHE A 1123 21.38 -32.66 22.53
C PHE A 1123 22.19 -31.53 21.88
N ARG A 1124 22.20 -31.45 20.54
CA ARG A 1124 22.82 -30.35 19.80
C ARG A 1124 22.03 -30.04 18.53
N LEU A 1125 21.44 -28.84 18.48
CA LEU A 1125 20.92 -28.25 17.25
C LEU A 1125 22.07 -27.62 16.45
N PRO A 1126 21.92 -27.44 15.12
CA PRO A 1126 22.98 -26.88 14.30
C PRO A 1126 23.19 -25.40 14.64
N PRO A 1127 24.45 -24.93 14.78
CA PRO A 1127 24.75 -23.56 15.18
C PRO A 1127 24.32 -22.51 14.13
N SER A 1128 24.12 -22.93 12.87
CA SER A 1128 23.61 -22.09 11.77
C SER A 1128 22.13 -21.73 11.89
N LEU A 1129 21.38 -22.32 12.84
CA LEU A 1129 19.93 -22.18 12.90
C LEU A 1129 19.52 -20.75 13.32
N LEU A 1130 18.78 -20.06 12.46
CA LEU A 1130 18.30 -18.69 12.67
C LEU A 1130 16.83 -18.67 13.12
N HIS A 1131 16.02 -19.60 12.59
CA HIS A 1131 14.59 -19.69 12.83
C HIS A 1131 14.18 -21.11 13.25
N LEU A 1132 13.49 -21.21 14.38
CA LEU A 1132 12.85 -22.44 14.86
C LEU A 1132 11.36 -22.17 15.07
N TRP A 1133 10.51 -22.85 14.31
CA TRP A 1133 9.05 -22.75 14.42
C TRP A 1133 8.49 -24.09 14.88
N ILE A 1134 7.72 -24.08 15.96
CA ILE A 1134 7.01 -25.23 16.52
C ILE A 1134 5.53 -24.83 16.64
N LEU A 1135 4.64 -25.53 15.93
CA LEU A 1135 3.21 -25.18 15.87
C LEU A 1135 2.35 -26.42 16.12
N HIS A 1136 1.46 -26.41 17.10
CA HIS A 1136 0.57 -27.54 17.40
C HIS A 1136 1.31 -28.88 17.69
N CYS A 1137 2.44 -28.80 18.40
CA CYS A 1137 3.24 -29.95 18.85
C CYS A 1137 3.34 -29.97 20.39
N PRO A 1138 2.31 -30.43 21.13
CA PRO A 1138 2.19 -30.23 22.58
C PRO A 1138 3.39 -30.72 23.42
N LEU A 1139 3.91 -31.93 23.15
CA LEU A 1139 5.03 -32.51 23.91
C LEU A 1139 6.34 -31.74 23.68
N LEU A 1140 6.63 -31.38 22.44
CA LEU A 1140 7.81 -30.60 22.07
C LEU A 1140 7.69 -29.13 22.52
N SER A 1141 6.50 -28.53 22.38
CA SER A 1141 6.18 -27.17 22.86
C SER A 1141 6.39 -27.07 24.37
N GLU A 1142 6.02 -28.09 25.15
CA GLU A 1142 6.24 -28.11 26.61
C GLU A 1142 7.73 -28.16 26.97
N ARG A 1143 8.52 -29.03 26.33
CA ARG A 1143 9.97 -29.12 26.57
C ARG A 1143 10.74 -27.90 26.04
N CYS A 1144 10.22 -27.21 25.04
CA CYS A 1144 10.82 -26.00 24.47
C CYS A 1144 10.27 -24.69 25.08
N SER A 1145 9.30 -24.74 25.99
CA SER A 1145 8.65 -23.55 26.53
C SER A 1145 9.51 -22.83 27.57
N LYS A 1146 9.73 -21.52 27.38
CA LYS A 1146 10.36 -20.65 28.39
C LYS A 1146 9.52 -20.57 29.66
N LYS A 1147 8.21 -20.33 29.53
CA LYS A 1147 7.30 -20.09 30.66
C LYS A 1147 7.20 -21.29 31.61
N LYS A 1148 7.33 -22.50 31.07
CA LYS A 1148 7.29 -23.74 31.85
C LYS A 1148 8.67 -24.25 32.30
N LYS A 1149 9.76 -23.49 32.04
CA LYS A 1149 11.15 -23.96 32.22
C LYS A 1149 11.39 -25.32 31.55
N GLY A 1150 10.93 -25.45 30.30
CA GLY A 1150 11.09 -26.67 29.54
C GLY A 1150 12.57 -27.08 29.43
N GLN A 1151 12.82 -28.38 29.48
CA GLN A 1151 14.17 -28.96 29.53
C GLN A 1151 15.08 -28.56 28.35
N TYR A 1152 14.51 -28.23 27.18
CA TYR A 1152 15.26 -27.80 26.00
C TYR A 1152 15.45 -26.30 25.89
N TRP A 1153 14.78 -25.50 26.73
CA TRP A 1153 14.91 -24.04 26.67
C TRP A 1153 16.36 -23.55 26.78
N PRO A 1154 17.20 -24.03 27.73
CA PRO A 1154 18.61 -23.62 27.79
C PRO A 1154 19.38 -23.94 26.50
N LEU A 1155 19.02 -25.05 25.85
CA LEU A 1155 19.69 -25.58 24.67
C LEU A 1155 19.24 -24.90 23.36
N ILE A 1156 18.08 -24.26 23.32
CA ILE A 1156 17.56 -23.54 22.14
C ILE A 1156 17.53 -22.03 22.31
N SER A 1157 17.77 -21.53 23.52
CA SER A 1157 17.76 -20.09 23.86
C SER A 1157 18.76 -19.24 23.08
N HIS A 1158 19.79 -19.86 22.49
CA HIS A 1158 20.75 -19.21 21.62
C HIS A 1158 20.22 -18.96 20.19
N ILE A 1159 19.09 -19.54 19.80
CA ILE A 1159 18.47 -19.37 18.48
C ILE A 1159 17.65 -18.07 18.49
N PRO A 1160 17.91 -17.10 17.60
CA PRO A 1160 17.32 -15.75 17.73
C PRO A 1160 15.84 -15.62 17.38
N GLN A 1161 15.24 -16.58 16.68
CA GLN A 1161 13.80 -16.60 16.46
C GLN A 1161 13.20 -17.98 16.76
N VAL A 1162 12.80 -18.18 18.02
CA VAL A 1162 12.03 -19.36 18.45
C VAL A 1162 10.56 -18.99 18.58
N HIS A 1163 9.73 -19.52 17.68
CA HIS A 1163 8.27 -19.38 17.71
C HIS A 1163 7.64 -20.70 18.15
N ILE A 1164 6.82 -20.65 19.20
CA ILE A 1164 6.05 -21.79 19.71
C ILE A 1164 4.58 -21.40 19.71
N ASP A 1165 3.74 -22.14 18.99
CA ASP A 1165 2.28 -21.94 18.90
C ASP A 1165 1.90 -20.49 18.55
N GLY A 1166 2.61 -19.92 17.57
CA GLY A 1166 2.39 -18.55 17.08
C GLY A 1166 2.92 -17.45 18.00
N ARG A 1167 3.62 -17.80 19.10
CA ARG A 1167 4.20 -16.84 20.05
C ARG A 1167 5.73 -16.89 20.02
N LEU A 1168 6.36 -15.72 19.85
CA LEU A 1168 7.80 -15.57 20.01
C LEU A 1168 8.17 -15.77 21.49
N GLN A 1169 9.20 -16.57 21.75
CA GLN A 1169 9.72 -16.80 23.10
C GLN A 1169 10.93 -15.89 23.33
N ASP A 1170 10.84 -14.92 24.25
CA ASP A 1170 11.92 -13.97 24.54
C ASP A 1170 13.21 -14.70 24.94
N THR A 1171 14.31 -14.55 24.20
CA THR A 1171 15.61 -15.12 24.58
C THR A 1171 16.33 -14.18 25.56
N MET A 1172 17.03 -14.71 26.57
CA MET A 1172 17.84 -13.87 27.48
C MET A 1172 19.24 -13.71 26.88
N PRO A 1173 19.83 -12.50 26.87
CA PRO A 1173 21.26 -12.37 26.60
C PRO A 1173 22.04 -12.88 27.83
N GLN A 1174 22.76 -13.99 27.70
CA GLN A 1174 23.79 -14.31 28.70
C GLN A 1174 25.02 -13.40 28.50
N PRO A 1175 25.65 -12.93 29.58
CA PRO A 1175 26.89 -12.16 29.51
C PRO A 1175 28.05 -13.09 29.13
N PHE A 1176 28.85 -12.69 28.15
CA PHE A 1176 30.12 -13.35 27.84
C PHE A 1176 31.08 -13.19 29.03
N ASN A 1177 31.57 -14.32 29.55
CA ASN A 1177 32.85 -14.42 30.26
C ASN A 1177 33.84 -15.12 29.33
#